data_AF-A0A072TPD7-F1
#
_entry.id   AF-A0A072TPD7-F1
#
_cell.length_a   1.000
_cell.length_b   1.000
_cell.length_c   1.000
_cell.angle_alpha   90.00
_cell.angle_beta   90.00
_cell.angle_gamma   90.00
#
_symmetry.space_group_name_H-M   'P 1'
#
loop_
_entity.id
_entity.type
_entity.pdbx_description
1 polymer ?
#
loop_
_entity_poly.entity_id
_entity_poly.type
_entity_poly.pdbx_seq_one_letter_code
_entity_poly.pdbx_strand_id
1 'polypeptide(L)'
;MAKRRHIRTRRRQPDFAEYISRPELETEVANRLVDPFEPLYMGVLRTNDPLLLERGQGSIAIYRDLKRDGKVFGSMQKRRLALIGYDWAVTPVTSSTKADADARTVSDILKQVSFDNLCSQMLDANLTGFEVFEKVWTVRDGMVVPDRIVKRAQRRFVYVQDDPNRPPALRMLTREDMLRGIALPDRKFIVHRVNPEDDNPYGTGLGLQTYWPVFFKRSGIIAWNKRLSRSGAAVPWGKYPNNASPKEKNTLFDALRAMSNDGVLMTPSGMDISLLESKLASAGGISSERELAEYMDDWIAEVWTGEVPRGKSGGAVAAASNERESVRLGLTKGDSDLLSETLKAQLLDDICFYNGLEPCQVYRNIRAAADLKSQSETDKNVSEMGFEPSEAYVQERYGEGWTKKPTPAPGASGPTSGTRPAVAPAAFAEPGDEAQNAIDAAIAAVPDAELQDALAGIFEPLLAAIEGAATYEDALAAAQAAYPEMDVTKLQQGAPILSPDDVEFAIVDELYHVFPGTTLTVCCLVLNNGFKVLGKHEANMPSAFVAELGRQYARANAVQLAIPFMSFLLMQELYEVVCPGDVTQEVQHGAVSTPARTLGVEWGPHAERRRTSPGNWRTPIRWNAQHDSFFAEHGRRRRVFCASLADVFDNAVNPYWRADLFDLIEQTPNLDWLLLTKRIGNVLPMIEDMAARRFDLECLHEPRLPDNVVLGATIVNRAEMLRDASKLKAAGARVTFWSVEPMLGKLGDIPPELLPDWVICGGESGHAARPMHPDWVRALRDQCTAAGVPFLFKQWGECNSARVAIAIAG
;
A
#
# COMPACT_ATOMS: atom_id res chain seq x y z
N MET A 1 27.59 -99.51 -17.65
CA MET A 1 28.17 -98.88 -16.45
C MET A 1 29.52 -98.27 -16.82
N ALA A 2 29.65 -96.95 -16.91
CA ALA A 2 30.96 -96.31 -17.05
C ALA A 2 30.90 -94.86 -16.51
N LYS A 3 31.58 -94.64 -15.38
CA LYS A 3 31.75 -93.34 -14.73
C LYS A 3 32.60 -92.42 -15.62
N ARG A 4 32.02 -91.33 -16.14
CA ARG A 4 32.77 -90.24 -16.78
C ARG A 4 33.49 -89.43 -15.70
N ARG A 5 34.84 -89.46 -15.72
CA ARG A 5 35.70 -88.55 -14.98
C ARG A 5 35.60 -87.16 -15.62
N HIS A 6 35.14 -86.16 -14.85
CA HIS A 6 35.26 -84.76 -15.22
C HIS A 6 36.69 -84.27 -14.99
N ILE A 7 37.43 -84.07 -16.08
CA ILE A 7 38.67 -83.29 -16.08
C ILE A 7 38.26 -81.81 -16.09
N ARG A 8 38.51 -81.10 -14.98
CA ARG A 8 38.37 -79.64 -14.90
C ARG A 8 39.55 -79.00 -15.63
N THR A 9 39.36 -78.60 -16.88
CA THR A 9 40.19 -77.59 -17.53
C THR A 9 39.80 -76.22 -16.96
N ARG A 10 40.68 -75.62 -16.13
CA ARG A 10 40.58 -74.22 -15.71
C ARG A 10 40.63 -73.33 -16.95
N ARG A 11 39.48 -72.87 -17.45
CA ARG A 11 39.41 -71.68 -18.31
C ARG A 11 39.89 -70.50 -17.47
N ARG A 12 40.93 -69.79 -17.93
CA ARG A 12 41.32 -68.48 -17.39
C ARG A 12 40.05 -67.61 -17.36
N GLN A 13 39.71 -67.07 -16.20
CA GLN A 13 38.69 -66.03 -16.10
C GLN A 13 39.15 -64.84 -16.96
N PRO A 14 38.26 -64.25 -17.78
CA PRO A 14 38.57 -63.02 -18.48
C PRO A 14 38.83 -61.92 -17.44
N ASP A 15 39.86 -61.13 -17.70
CA ASP A 15 40.25 -60.01 -16.85
C ASP A 15 39.16 -58.93 -16.92
N PHE A 16 38.42 -58.75 -15.82
CA PHE A 16 37.35 -57.75 -15.72
C PHE A 16 37.86 -56.30 -15.87
N ALA A 17 39.18 -56.08 -15.88
CA ALA A 17 39.78 -54.77 -16.02
C ALA A 17 39.68 -54.18 -17.45
N GLU A 18 39.49 -55.00 -18.49
CA GLU A 18 39.48 -54.52 -19.90
C GLU A 18 38.16 -53.85 -20.34
N TYR A 19 37.06 -54.01 -19.58
CA TYR A 19 35.72 -53.52 -19.96
C TYR A 19 35.17 -52.38 -19.07
N ILE A 20 35.92 -51.91 -18.08
CA ILE A 20 35.48 -50.77 -17.25
C ILE A 20 36.10 -49.51 -17.84
N SER A 21 35.33 -48.78 -18.65
CA SER A 21 35.65 -47.38 -18.94
C SER A 21 35.76 -46.65 -17.61
N ARG A 22 36.96 -46.19 -17.25
CA ARG A 22 37.14 -45.43 -16.02
C ARG A 22 36.22 -44.21 -16.08
N PRO A 23 35.51 -43.87 -14.99
CA PRO A 23 34.71 -42.65 -14.97
C PRO A 23 35.61 -41.48 -15.33
N GLU A 24 35.13 -40.60 -16.21
CA GLU A 24 35.79 -39.33 -16.49
C GLU A 24 35.82 -38.53 -15.18
N LEU A 25 37.02 -38.13 -14.76
CA LEU A 25 37.22 -37.37 -13.53
C LEU A 25 36.97 -35.89 -13.83
N GLU A 26 36.40 -35.17 -12.86
CA GLU A 26 36.15 -33.72 -12.94
C GLU A 26 35.16 -33.29 -14.04
N THR A 27 34.33 -34.21 -14.54
CA THR A 27 33.31 -33.93 -15.57
C THR A 27 31.90 -34.03 -15.01
N GLU A 28 31.04 -33.06 -15.35
CA GLU A 28 29.61 -33.06 -15.02
C GLU A 28 28.78 -33.23 -16.31
N VAL A 29 28.11 -34.37 -16.46
CA VAL A 29 27.35 -34.72 -17.68
C VAL A 29 26.01 -33.98 -17.75
N ALA A 30 25.36 -33.77 -16.61
CA ALA A 30 24.05 -33.11 -16.50
C ALA A 30 24.20 -31.68 -15.96
N ASN A 31 25.16 -30.91 -16.50
CA ASN A 31 25.37 -29.52 -16.09
C ASN A 31 24.22 -28.61 -16.59
N ARG A 32 23.95 -27.51 -15.87
CA ARG A 32 22.85 -26.60 -16.23
C ARG A 32 22.97 -26.00 -17.62
N LEU A 33 24.19 -25.79 -18.14
CA LEU A 33 24.39 -25.19 -19.47
C LEU A 33 23.77 -26.04 -20.60
N VAL A 34 23.48 -27.32 -20.33
CA VAL A 34 22.79 -28.23 -21.27
C VAL A 34 21.33 -28.51 -20.88
N ASP A 35 20.78 -27.87 -19.84
CA ASP A 35 19.36 -28.01 -19.47
C ASP A 35 18.46 -27.33 -20.53
N PRO A 36 17.59 -28.08 -21.23
CA PRO A 36 16.70 -27.51 -22.25
C PRO A 36 15.54 -26.69 -21.68
N PHE A 37 15.27 -26.76 -20.37
CA PHE A 37 14.15 -26.08 -19.70
C PHE A 37 14.58 -24.81 -18.96
N GLU A 38 15.87 -24.59 -18.74
CA GLU A 38 16.39 -23.39 -18.08
C GLU A 38 16.87 -22.35 -19.12
N PRO A 39 16.19 -21.20 -19.27
CA PRO A 39 16.65 -20.14 -20.18
C PRO A 39 17.87 -19.42 -19.59
N LEU A 40 19.06 -19.95 -19.86
CA LEU A 40 20.31 -19.38 -19.40
C LEU A 40 20.74 -18.18 -20.25
N TYR A 41 20.57 -16.98 -19.71
CA TYR A 41 21.07 -15.76 -20.34
C TYR A 41 22.51 -15.51 -19.89
N MET A 42 23.47 -15.70 -20.81
CA MET A 42 24.89 -15.48 -20.54
C MET A 42 25.39 -16.25 -19.30
N GLY A 43 24.89 -17.46 -19.04
CA GLY A 43 25.26 -18.29 -17.89
C GLY A 43 24.92 -17.69 -16.51
N VAL A 44 24.14 -16.60 -16.47
CA VAL A 44 23.70 -15.96 -15.23
C VAL A 44 22.53 -16.76 -14.65
N LEU A 45 22.68 -17.21 -13.41
CA LEU A 45 21.65 -17.97 -12.72
C LEU A 45 20.70 -17.04 -11.97
N ARG A 46 19.41 -17.38 -12.00
CA ARG A 46 18.37 -16.70 -11.23
C ARG A 46 17.93 -17.62 -10.09
N THR A 47 17.28 -17.03 -9.09
CA THR A 47 16.60 -17.84 -8.08
C THR A 47 15.37 -18.51 -8.70
N ASN A 48 15.10 -19.77 -8.33
CA ASN A 48 13.87 -20.49 -8.68
C ASN A 48 12.71 -20.21 -7.71
N ASP A 49 12.95 -19.38 -6.67
CA ASP A 49 11.96 -19.09 -5.64
C ASP A 49 10.77 -18.36 -6.27
N PRO A 50 9.58 -19.00 -6.33
CA PRO A 50 8.43 -18.46 -7.07
C PRO A 50 7.96 -17.14 -6.48
N LEU A 51 8.06 -16.98 -5.16
CA LEU A 51 7.61 -15.79 -4.48
C LEU A 51 8.56 -14.60 -4.74
N LEU A 52 9.86 -14.85 -4.79
CA LEU A 52 10.84 -13.83 -5.19
C LEU A 52 10.64 -13.43 -6.65
N LEU A 53 10.33 -14.37 -7.55
CA LEU A 53 10.09 -14.10 -8.96
C LEU A 53 8.78 -13.31 -9.19
N GLU A 54 7.67 -13.76 -8.63
CA GLU A 54 6.33 -13.19 -8.85
C GLU A 54 6.13 -11.86 -8.12
N ARG A 55 6.62 -11.75 -6.87
CA ARG A 55 6.33 -10.59 -6.00
C ARG A 55 7.56 -9.77 -5.61
N GLY A 56 8.74 -10.41 -5.59
CA GLY A 56 9.99 -9.77 -5.22
C GLY A 56 10.72 -9.08 -6.36
N GLN A 57 10.31 -9.26 -7.62
CA GLN A 57 11.10 -8.89 -8.82
C GLN A 57 12.52 -9.48 -8.77
N GLY A 58 12.66 -10.71 -8.24
CA GLY A 58 13.94 -11.38 -7.97
C GLY A 58 14.68 -10.86 -6.73
N SER A 59 14.12 -9.91 -5.97
CA SER A 59 14.73 -9.29 -4.80
C SER A 59 14.26 -9.92 -3.49
N ILE A 60 15.23 -10.39 -2.70
CA ILE A 60 15.07 -10.84 -1.31
C ILE A 60 14.58 -9.76 -0.32
N ALA A 61 14.35 -8.52 -0.77
CA ALA A 61 13.91 -7.43 0.09
C ALA A 61 12.56 -7.76 0.79
N ILE A 62 11.69 -8.51 0.11
CA ILE A 62 10.41 -8.96 0.69
C ILE A 62 10.61 -9.83 1.93
N TYR A 63 11.65 -10.68 1.96
CA TYR A 63 11.98 -11.50 3.12
C TYR A 63 12.55 -10.68 4.27
N ARG A 64 13.32 -9.63 3.97
CA ARG A 64 13.79 -8.72 5.01
C ARG A 64 12.65 -7.94 5.68
N ASP A 65 11.59 -7.62 4.95
CA ASP A 65 10.40 -6.96 5.53
C ASP A 65 9.67 -7.85 6.55
N LEU A 66 9.75 -9.18 6.41
CA LEU A 66 9.15 -10.12 7.36
C LEU A 66 9.69 -9.96 8.78
N LYS A 67 10.95 -9.50 8.94
CA LYS A 67 11.54 -9.20 10.26
C LYS A 67 10.81 -8.09 11.03
N ARG A 68 9.96 -7.31 10.37
CA ARG A 68 9.12 -6.29 11.04
C ARG A 68 7.94 -6.91 11.77
N ASP A 69 7.54 -8.14 11.45
CA ASP A 69 6.53 -8.86 12.23
C ASP A 69 7.15 -9.37 13.53
N GLY A 70 6.51 -9.07 14.66
CA GLY A 70 7.01 -9.41 15.98
C GLY A 70 7.11 -10.92 16.25
N LYS A 71 6.24 -11.74 15.65
CA LYS A 71 6.28 -13.19 15.81
C LYS A 71 7.44 -13.79 15.02
N VAL A 72 7.64 -13.34 13.79
CA VAL A 72 8.80 -13.74 12.97
C VAL A 72 10.10 -13.36 13.66
N PHE A 73 10.25 -12.10 14.08
CA PHE A 73 11.43 -11.65 14.78
C PHE A 73 11.68 -12.43 16.08
N GLY A 74 10.64 -12.63 16.88
CA GLY A 74 10.71 -13.38 18.13
C GLY A 74 11.13 -14.83 17.93
N SER A 75 10.53 -15.54 16.97
CA SER A 75 10.89 -16.94 16.67
C SER A 75 12.30 -17.07 16.10
N MET A 76 12.68 -16.17 15.19
CA MET A 76 14.04 -16.11 14.64
C MET A 76 15.08 -15.86 15.75
N GLN A 77 14.81 -14.92 16.65
CA GLN A 77 15.70 -14.60 17.76
C GLN A 77 15.83 -15.77 18.75
N LYS A 78 14.74 -16.49 19.04
CA LYS A 78 14.79 -17.70 19.89
C LYS A 78 15.69 -18.77 19.30
N ARG A 79 15.52 -19.11 18.02
CA ARG A 79 16.34 -20.12 17.33
C ARG A 79 17.81 -19.72 17.27
N ARG A 80 18.09 -18.46 16.98
CA ARG A 80 19.44 -17.89 17.02
C ARG A 80 20.08 -18.01 18.40
N LEU A 81 19.41 -17.51 19.45
CA LEU A 81 19.96 -17.51 20.80
C LEU A 81 20.12 -18.93 21.35
N ALA A 82 19.25 -19.87 20.95
CA ALA A 82 19.41 -21.28 21.30
C ALA A 82 20.76 -21.83 20.80
N LEU A 83 21.16 -21.53 19.56
CA LEU A 83 22.44 -21.97 19.02
C LEU A 83 23.63 -21.22 19.64
N ILE A 84 23.57 -19.89 19.68
CA ILE A 84 24.68 -19.04 20.14
C ILE A 84 24.95 -19.24 21.64
N GLY A 85 23.95 -19.66 22.43
CA GLY A 85 24.10 -19.95 23.85
C GLY A 85 24.97 -21.17 24.18
N TYR A 86 25.30 -22.03 23.20
CA TYR A 86 26.18 -23.18 23.41
C TYR A 86 27.66 -22.83 23.19
N ASP A 87 28.52 -23.30 24.07
CA ASP A 87 29.98 -23.17 23.91
C ASP A 87 30.46 -23.86 22.64
N TRP A 88 31.45 -23.27 21.98
CA TRP A 88 32.14 -23.85 20.82
C TRP A 88 33.53 -24.33 21.19
N ALA A 89 33.99 -25.37 20.49
CA ALA A 89 35.33 -25.90 20.61
C ALA A 89 35.94 -26.07 19.23
N VAL A 90 37.26 -25.88 19.14
CA VAL A 90 38.04 -26.19 17.94
C VAL A 90 38.77 -27.50 18.19
N THR A 91 38.60 -28.47 17.30
CA THR A 91 39.31 -29.74 17.33
C THR A 91 40.12 -29.93 16.05
N PRO A 92 41.29 -30.57 16.14
CA PRO A 92 42.05 -30.91 14.95
C PRO A 92 41.36 -32.04 14.17
N VAL A 93 41.53 -32.05 12.85
CA VAL A 93 41.04 -33.14 11.99
C VAL A 93 41.89 -34.40 12.16
N THR A 94 43.20 -34.22 12.39
CA THR A 94 44.17 -35.31 12.61
C THR A 94 44.65 -35.32 14.05
N SER A 95 44.76 -36.50 14.67
CA SER A 95 45.30 -36.63 16.02
C SER A 95 46.84 -36.55 16.01
N SER A 96 47.40 -35.40 16.39
CA SER A 96 48.83 -35.25 16.67
C SER A 96 49.06 -34.14 17.71
N THR A 97 50.17 -34.19 18.43
CA THR A 97 50.52 -33.17 19.42
C THR A 97 50.67 -31.78 18.81
N LYS A 98 51.16 -31.70 17.57
CA LYS A 98 51.20 -30.47 16.78
C LYS A 98 49.78 -29.99 16.47
N ALA A 99 48.91 -30.88 15.97
CA ALA A 99 47.55 -30.51 15.60
C ALA A 99 46.72 -30.04 16.81
N ASP A 100 46.95 -30.61 18.00
CA ASP A 100 46.33 -30.14 19.24
C ASP A 100 46.81 -28.74 19.65
N ALA A 101 48.09 -28.42 19.43
CA ALA A 101 48.64 -27.09 19.68
C ALA A 101 48.10 -26.07 18.67
N ASP A 102 48.08 -26.42 17.39
CA ASP A 102 47.57 -25.60 16.30
C ASP A 102 46.07 -25.30 16.48
N ALA A 103 45.27 -26.28 16.92
CA ALA A 103 43.86 -26.10 17.24
C ALA A 103 43.63 -25.07 18.37
N ARG A 104 44.52 -25.02 19.37
CA ARG A 104 44.48 -23.99 20.43
C ARG A 104 44.79 -22.61 19.86
N THR A 105 45.79 -22.51 18.97
CA THR A 105 46.12 -21.25 18.27
C THR A 105 44.92 -20.75 17.45
N VAL A 106 44.27 -21.64 16.68
CA VAL A 106 43.05 -21.29 15.93
C VAL A 106 41.92 -20.87 16.87
N SER A 107 41.74 -21.55 18.01
CA SER A 107 40.76 -21.15 19.02
C SER A 107 41.02 -19.73 19.53
N ASP A 108 42.27 -19.38 19.79
CA ASP A 108 42.63 -18.04 20.28
C ASP A 108 42.46 -16.96 19.21
N ILE A 109 42.72 -17.28 17.93
CA ILE A 109 42.39 -16.40 16.80
C ILE A 109 40.88 -16.16 16.73
N LEU A 110 40.06 -17.22 16.81
CA LEU A 110 38.61 -17.09 16.74
C LEU A 110 38.01 -16.33 17.93
N LYS A 111 38.60 -16.40 19.13
CA LYS A 111 38.18 -15.58 20.29
C LYS A 111 38.43 -14.08 20.09
N GLN A 112 39.43 -13.72 19.29
CA GLN A 112 39.73 -12.32 18.98
C GLN A 112 38.81 -11.74 17.91
N VAL A 113 38.19 -12.61 17.11
CA VAL A 113 37.12 -12.25 16.16
C VAL A 113 35.80 -12.31 16.92
N SER A 114 34.84 -11.44 16.62
CA SER A 114 33.49 -11.56 17.19
C SER A 114 32.75 -12.79 16.60
N PHE A 115 33.23 -14.01 16.89
CA PHE A 115 32.81 -15.27 16.27
C PHE A 115 31.34 -15.58 16.51
N ASP A 116 30.84 -15.36 17.73
CA ASP A 116 29.42 -15.53 18.03
C ASP A 116 28.54 -14.54 17.24
N ASN A 117 29.01 -13.31 17.04
CA ASN A 117 28.30 -12.33 16.22
C ASN A 117 28.33 -12.72 14.74
N LEU A 118 29.44 -13.28 14.24
CA LEU A 118 29.52 -13.84 12.89
C LEU A 118 28.48 -14.95 12.71
N CYS A 119 28.49 -15.97 13.57
CA CYS A 119 27.53 -17.08 13.52
C CYS A 119 26.08 -16.58 13.61
N SER A 120 25.81 -15.63 14.51
CA SER A 120 24.50 -14.99 14.67
C SER A 120 24.00 -14.31 13.39
N GLN A 121 24.90 -13.64 12.66
CA GLN A 121 24.59 -12.98 11.40
C GLN A 121 24.46 -13.97 10.23
N MET A 122 25.23 -15.06 10.23
CA MET A 122 25.14 -16.13 9.23
C MET A 122 23.75 -16.81 9.28
N LEU A 123 23.17 -16.97 10.48
CA LEU A 123 21.81 -17.49 10.64
C LEU A 123 20.70 -16.64 10.00
N ASP A 124 20.99 -15.42 9.52
CA ASP A 124 20.04 -14.69 8.66
C ASP A 124 19.79 -15.42 7.33
N ALA A 125 20.70 -16.33 6.90
CA ALA A 125 20.50 -17.18 5.74
C ALA A 125 19.30 -18.12 5.91
N ASN A 126 18.94 -18.51 7.15
CA ASN A 126 17.72 -19.29 7.40
C ASN A 126 16.46 -18.57 6.92
N LEU A 127 16.45 -17.23 6.90
CA LEU A 127 15.35 -16.44 6.35
C LEU A 127 15.46 -16.27 4.83
N THR A 128 16.67 -16.00 4.33
CA THR A 128 16.88 -15.46 2.97
C THR A 128 17.50 -16.44 1.96
N GLY A 129 17.87 -17.65 2.38
CA GLY A 129 18.55 -18.66 1.56
C GLY A 129 20.07 -18.59 1.70
N PHE A 130 20.68 -17.42 1.52
CA PHE A 130 22.15 -17.28 1.59
C PHE A 130 22.60 -15.97 2.19
N GLU A 131 23.82 -15.90 2.74
CA GLU A 131 24.43 -14.66 3.21
C GLU A 131 25.92 -14.61 2.84
N VAL A 132 26.42 -13.41 2.57
CA VAL A 132 27.80 -13.18 2.10
C VAL A 132 28.57 -12.30 3.08
N PHE A 133 29.77 -12.74 3.44
CA PHE A 133 30.66 -12.05 4.37
C PHE A 133 32.04 -11.86 3.74
N GLU A 134 32.65 -10.70 3.98
CA GLU A 134 34.01 -10.39 3.53
C GLU A 134 34.99 -10.50 4.68
N LYS A 135 36.06 -11.28 4.49
CA LYS A 135 37.20 -11.38 5.39
C LYS A 135 38.17 -10.24 5.12
N VAL A 136 38.44 -9.43 6.14
CA VAL A 136 39.50 -8.41 6.10
C VAL A 136 40.68 -8.98 6.86
N TRP A 137 41.71 -9.40 6.12
CA TRP A 137 42.94 -9.97 6.68
C TRP A 137 43.85 -8.88 7.22
N THR A 138 44.58 -9.20 8.29
CA THR A 138 45.66 -8.41 8.87
C THR A 138 46.78 -9.33 9.36
N VAL A 139 47.92 -8.76 9.72
CA VAL A 139 49.01 -9.48 10.38
C VAL A 139 49.04 -9.07 11.85
N ARG A 140 48.93 -10.05 12.75
CA ARG A 140 48.99 -9.86 14.20
C ARG A 140 49.87 -10.95 14.79
N ASP A 141 50.83 -10.56 15.62
CA ASP A 141 51.80 -11.48 16.25
C ASP A 141 52.50 -12.42 15.25
N GLY A 142 52.80 -11.90 14.05
CA GLY A 142 53.43 -12.67 12.97
C GLY A 142 52.51 -13.65 12.23
N MET A 143 51.23 -13.72 12.59
CA MET A 143 50.22 -14.57 11.96
C MET A 143 49.26 -13.75 11.09
N VAL A 144 48.82 -14.34 9.98
CA VAL A 144 47.75 -13.79 9.13
C VAL A 144 46.40 -14.16 9.75
N VAL A 145 45.69 -13.17 10.26
CA VAL A 145 44.42 -13.35 10.96
C VAL A 145 43.35 -12.42 10.40
N PRO A 146 42.06 -12.76 10.51
CA PRO A 146 41.00 -11.83 10.14
C PRO A 146 40.89 -10.71 11.19
N ASP A 147 41.08 -9.46 10.77
CA ASP A 147 40.84 -8.27 11.60
C ASP A 147 39.34 -8.11 11.89
N ARG A 148 38.53 -8.25 10.84
CA ARG A 148 37.07 -8.21 10.91
C ARG A 148 36.45 -8.99 9.77
N ILE A 149 35.23 -9.47 10.01
CA ILE A 149 34.42 -10.17 9.01
C ILE A 149 33.14 -9.36 8.82
N VAL A 150 32.92 -8.84 7.62
CA VAL A 150 31.88 -7.84 7.34
C VAL A 150 30.77 -8.45 6.50
N LYS A 151 29.54 -8.44 7.01
CA LYS A 151 28.34 -8.81 6.25
C LYS A 151 28.16 -7.87 5.05
N ARG A 152 28.00 -8.42 3.85
CA ARG A 152 27.77 -7.67 2.61
C ARG A 152 26.35 -7.89 2.12
N ALA A 153 25.80 -6.87 1.47
CA ALA A 153 24.45 -6.95 0.92
C ALA A 153 24.41 -7.93 -0.26
N GLN A 154 23.55 -8.94 -0.16
CA GLN A 154 23.36 -9.99 -1.19
C GLN A 154 23.10 -9.44 -2.60
N ARG A 155 22.39 -8.29 -2.73
CA ARG A 155 22.14 -7.62 -4.02
C ARG A 155 23.40 -7.23 -4.82
N ARG A 156 24.59 -7.30 -4.20
CA ARG A 156 25.88 -7.01 -4.85
C ARG A 156 26.48 -8.25 -5.51
N PHE A 157 25.82 -9.40 -5.44
CA PHE A 157 26.36 -10.67 -5.90
C PHE A 157 25.37 -11.43 -6.78
N VAL A 158 25.90 -12.20 -7.72
CA VAL A 158 25.14 -13.02 -8.66
C VAL A 158 25.88 -14.34 -8.89
N TYR A 159 25.17 -15.45 -9.09
CA TYR A 159 25.79 -16.71 -9.49
C TYR A 159 25.89 -16.78 -11.02
N VAL A 160 27.06 -17.23 -11.49
CA VAL A 160 27.32 -17.45 -12.91
C VAL A 160 27.95 -18.81 -13.09
N GLN A 161 27.42 -19.59 -14.02
CA GLN A 161 28.05 -20.81 -14.53
C GLN A 161 28.46 -20.57 -15.97
N ASP A 162 29.76 -20.57 -16.23
CA ASP A 162 30.33 -20.31 -17.56
C ASP A 162 31.17 -21.45 -18.12
N ASP A 163 31.44 -22.47 -17.30
CA ASP A 163 32.14 -23.68 -17.68
C ASP A 163 31.25 -24.90 -17.30
N PRO A 164 30.92 -25.78 -18.27
CA PRO A 164 30.16 -27.01 -18.02
C PRO A 164 30.78 -27.95 -16.99
N ASN A 165 32.10 -27.87 -16.78
CA ASN A 165 32.83 -28.71 -15.82
C ASN A 165 33.07 -28.03 -14.48
N ARG A 166 32.50 -26.83 -14.26
CA ARG A 166 32.63 -26.12 -12.98
C ARG A 166 31.26 -25.83 -12.37
N PRO A 167 31.14 -25.94 -11.04
CA PRO A 167 29.93 -25.52 -10.37
C PRO A 167 29.74 -24.01 -10.50
N PRO A 168 28.49 -23.52 -10.36
CA PRO A 168 28.21 -22.09 -10.38
C PRO A 168 29.04 -21.32 -9.35
N ALA A 169 29.69 -20.25 -9.80
CA ALA A 169 30.53 -19.41 -8.96
C ALA A 169 29.83 -18.09 -8.63
N LEU A 170 29.96 -17.65 -7.38
CA LEU A 170 29.48 -16.34 -6.96
C LEU A 170 30.40 -15.26 -7.53
N ARG A 171 29.82 -14.21 -8.11
CA ARG A 171 30.51 -13.04 -8.66
C ARG A 171 29.99 -11.76 -8.03
N MET A 172 30.82 -10.72 -8.00
CA MET A 172 30.45 -9.41 -7.49
C MET A 172 30.06 -8.47 -8.62
N LEU A 173 28.86 -7.92 -8.56
CA LEU A 173 28.39 -6.90 -9.49
C LEU A 173 29.16 -5.59 -9.27
N THR A 174 29.59 -4.99 -10.37
CA THR A 174 30.28 -3.69 -10.40
C THR A 174 29.57 -2.76 -11.37
N ARG A 175 29.86 -1.46 -11.32
CA ARG A 175 29.26 -0.50 -12.27
C ARG A 175 29.64 -0.82 -13.72
N GLU A 176 30.80 -1.43 -13.93
CA GLU A 176 31.32 -1.81 -15.24
C GLU A 176 30.69 -3.12 -15.75
N ASP A 177 30.40 -4.05 -14.84
CA ASP A 177 29.71 -5.30 -15.14
C ASP A 177 28.57 -5.54 -14.14
N MET A 178 27.40 -5.00 -14.50
CA MET A 178 26.16 -5.09 -13.73
C MET A 178 25.35 -6.37 -14.03
N LEU A 179 25.80 -7.20 -14.97
CA LEU A 179 25.06 -8.39 -15.39
C LEU A 179 25.70 -9.67 -14.86
N ARG A 180 26.98 -9.91 -15.16
CA ARG A 180 27.72 -11.12 -14.75
C ARG A 180 28.59 -10.86 -13.52
N GLY A 181 29.05 -9.62 -13.37
CA GLY A 181 29.99 -9.25 -12.32
C GLY A 181 31.39 -9.86 -12.49
N ILE A 182 32.30 -9.39 -11.64
CA ILE A 182 33.68 -9.85 -11.60
C ILE A 182 33.83 -11.05 -10.65
N ALA A 183 34.80 -11.92 -10.94
CA ALA A 183 35.16 -13.02 -10.05
C ALA A 183 35.57 -12.48 -8.66
N LEU A 184 35.17 -13.20 -7.62
CA LEU A 184 35.58 -12.86 -6.27
C LEU A 184 37.07 -13.21 -6.09
N PRO A 185 37.86 -12.35 -5.43
CA PRO A 185 39.21 -12.71 -5.04
C PRO A 185 39.24 -13.97 -4.17
N ASP A 186 40.27 -14.80 -4.37
CA ASP A 186 40.44 -16.04 -3.63
C ASP A 186 40.55 -15.79 -2.12
N ARG A 187 39.95 -16.69 -1.32
CA ARG A 187 40.02 -16.70 0.15
C ARG A 187 39.62 -15.36 0.81
N LYS A 188 38.80 -14.55 0.14
CA LYS A 188 38.34 -13.23 0.63
C LYS A 188 36.89 -13.22 1.14
N PHE A 189 36.05 -14.14 0.69
CA PHE A 189 34.64 -14.18 1.07
C PHE A 189 34.27 -15.48 1.78
N ILE A 190 33.20 -15.40 2.57
CA ILE A 190 32.47 -16.54 3.15
C ILE A 190 31.04 -16.44 2.62
N VAL A 191 30.55 -17.52 2.02
CA VAL A 191 29.20 -17.63 1.49
C VAL A 191 28.50 -18.76 2.24
N HIS A 192 27.53 -18.41 3.06
CA HIS A 192 26.71 -19.37 3.80
C HIS A 192 25.38 -19.55 3.07
N ARG A 193 24.98 -20.80 2.81
CA ARG A 193 23.77 -21.15 2.05
C ARG A 193 22.97 -22.18 2.82
N VAL A 194 21.65 -22.07 2.73
CA VAL A 194 20.66 -22.94 3.35
C VAL A 194 19.80 -23.53 2.26
N ASN A 195 19.69 -24.87 2.24
CA ASN A 195 18.97 -25.63 1.23
C ASN A 195 19.29 -25.20 -0.22
N PRO A 196 20.57 -25.15 -0.65
CA PRO A 196 20.89 -24.96 -2.06
C PRO A 196 20.37 -26.15 -2.88
N GLU A 197 19.72 -25.85 -3.99
CA GLU A 197 19.20 -26.85 -4.93
C GLU A 197 20.03 -26.86 -6.21
N ASP A 198 19.86 -27.93 -6.99
CA ASP A 198 20.56 -28.09 -8.26
C ASP A 198 20.15 -27.06 -9.30
N ASP A 199 19.01 -26.38 -9.20
CA ASP A 199 18.59 -25.27 -10.07
C ASP A 199 18.68 -23.91 -9.35
N ASN A 200 18.70 -23.88 -8.01
CA ASN A 200 18.86 -22.65 -7.22
C ASN A 200 20.11 -22.61 -6.32
N PRO A 201 21.22 -22.00 -6.79
CA PRO A 201 22.46 -21.91 -6.02
C PRO A 201 22.38 -20.92 -4.85
N TYR A 202 21.36 -20.05 -4.83
CA TYR A 202 21.08 -19.12 -3.74
C TYR A 202 20.43 -19.82 -2.54
N GLY A 203 19.83 -21.00 -2.77
CA GLY A 203 19.12 -21.78 -1.78
C GLY A 203 17.78 -21.21 -1.37
N THR A 204 17.01 -22.04 -0.66
CA THR A 204 15.64 -21.73 -0.26
C THR A 204 15.53 -21.64 1.26
N GLY A 205 15.39 -20.41 1.74
CA GLY A 205 15.17 -20.12 3.16
C GLY A 205 13.71 -20.28 3.60
N LEU A 206 13.48 -20.11 4.90
CA LEU A 206 12.15 -20.14 5.52
C LEU A 206 11.30 -18.90 5.18
N GLY A 207 11.87 -17.90 4.52
CA GLY A 207 11.15 -16.71 4.05
C GLY A 207 9.95 -17.05 3.16
N LEU A 208 10.11 -18.05 2.28
CA LEU A 208 9.06 -18.54 1.39
C LEU A 208 7.84 -19.03 2.17
N GLN A 209 8.06 -19.83 3.21
CA GLN A 209 7.00 -20.38 4.07
C GLN A 209 6.43 -19.34 5.04
N THR A 210 7.23 -18.33 5.43
CA THR A 210 6.85 -17.31 6.42
C THR A 210 6.06 -16.15 5.79
N TYR A 211 6.20 -15.91 4.48
CA TYR A 211 5.57 -14.77 3.83
C TYR A 211 4.04 -14.79 3.91
N TRP A 212 3.42 -15.91 3.53
CA TRP A 212 1.98 -16.06 3.50
C TRP A 212 1.30 -15.85 4.86
N PRO A 213 1.74 -16.48 5.96
CA PRO A 213 1.11 -16.26 7.25
C PRO A 213 1.24 -14.81 7.73
N VAL A 214 2.36 -14.13 7.47
CA VAL A 214 2.50 -12.69 7.78
C VAL A 214 1.54 -11.86 6.93
N PHE A 215 1.42 -12.15 5.64
CA PHE A 215 0.51 -11.45 4.73
C PHE A 215 -0.95 -11.58 5.18
N PHE A 216 -1.42 -12.80 5.45
CA PHE A 216 -2.78 -13.05 5.91
C PHE A 216 -3.05 -12.47 7.30
N LYS A 217 -2.09 -12.56 8.23
CA LYS A 217 -2.19 -11.95 9.56
C LYS A 217 -2.35 -10.43 9.49
N ARG A 218 -1.48 -9.74 8.73
CA ARG A 218 -1.56 -8.28 8.56
C ARG A 218 -2.92 -7.88 7.98
N SER A 219 -3.41 -8.62 6.99
CA SER A 219 -4.72 -8.42 6.37
C SER A 219 -5.87 -8.65 7.36
N GLY A 220 -5.79 -9.73 8.14
CA GLY A 220 -6.77 -10.11 9.16
C GLY A 220 -6.89 -9.08 10.27
N ILE A 221 -5.78 -8.51 10.75
CA ILE A 221 -5.78 -7.45 11.77
C ILE A 221 -6.48 -6.19 11.25
N ILE A 222 -6.26 -5.81 9.98
CA ILE A 222 -6.95 -4.67 9.37
C ILE A 222 -8.46 -4.92 9.31
N ALA A 223 -8.88 -6.13 8.89
CA ALA A 223 -10.29 -6.51 8.86
C ALA A 223 -10.91 -6.53 10.27
N TRP A 224 -10.17 -7.02 11.26
CA TRP A 224 -10.59 -7.07 12.66
C TRP A 224 -10.82 -5.66 13.22
N ASN A 225 -9.88 -4.74 13.03
CA ASN A 225 -10.02 -3.34 13.46
C ASN A 225 -11.24 -2.66 12.81
N LYS A 226 -11.46 -2.90 11.50
CA LYS A 226 -12.66 -2.41 10.80
C LYS A 226 -13.94 -2.97 11.42
N ARG A 227 -13.97 -4.25 11.80
CA ARG A 227 -15.13 -4.84 12.47
C ARG A 227 -15.35 -4.24 13.86
N LEU A 228 -14.30 -4.15 14.68
CA LEU A 228 -14.39 -3.57 16.04
C LEU A 228 -14.97 -2.16 15.99
N SER A 229 -14.58 -1.35 15.00
CA SER A 229 -15.15 -0.01 14.80
C SER A 229 -16.65 -0.01 14.49
N ARG A 230 -17.17 -1.08 13.85
CA ARG A 230 -18.59 -1.21 13.47
C ARG A 230 -19.43 -1.95 14.53
N SER A 231 -18.81 -2.81 15.33
CA SER A 231 -19.49 -3.54 16.41
C SER A 231 -19.50 -2.77 17.74
N GLY A 232 -18.56 -1.84 17.94
CA GLY A 232 -18.47 -1.01 19.14
C GLY A 232 -19.45 0.17 19.17
N ALA A 233 -19.94 0.62 18.03
CA ALA A 233 -20.97 1.65 17.91
C ALA A 233 -22.06 1.16 16.96
N ALA A 234 -23.28 1.01 17.46
CA ALA A 234 -24.41 0.65 16.62
C ALA A 234 -24.63 1.74 15.57
N VAL A 235 -24.94 1.35 14.33
CA VAL A 235 -25.10 2.32 13.25
C VAL A 235 -26.40 3.10 13.48
N PRO A 236 -26.34 4.42 13.70
CA PRO A 236 -27.55 5.21 13.90
C PRO A 236 -28.33 5.26 12.58
N TRP A 237 -29.56 4.76 12.61
CA TRP A 237 -30.45 4.69 11.45
C TRP A 237 -31.69 5.55 11.69
N GLY A 238 -31.89 6.55 10.83
CA GLY A 238 -33.06 7.42 10.86
C GLY A 238 -33.92 7.26 9.60
N LYS A 239 -35.24 7.22 9.77
CA LYS A 239 -36.21 7.25 8.66
C LYS A 239 -36.85 8.64 8.59
N TYR A 240 -37.15 9.11 7.38
CA TYR A 240 -37.91 10.34 7.16
C TYR A 240 -38.99 10.11 6.09
N PRO A 241 -40.12 10.83 6.12
CA PRO A 241 -41.20 10.68 5.15
C PRO A 241 -40.81 11.22 3.77
N ASN A 242 -41.41 10.67 2.70
CA ASN A 242 -41.02 10.97 1.31
C ASN A 242 -41.10 12.45 0.91
N ASN A 243 -41.91 13.25 1.62
CA ASN A 243 -42.10 14.68 1.42
C ASN A 243 -41.21 15.57 2.30
N ALA A 244 -40.27 15.00 3.07
CA ALA A 244 -39.41 15.78 3.97
C ALA A 244 -38.55 16.81 3.23
N SER A 245 -38.52 18.02 3.76
CA SER A 245 -37.76 19.17 3.28
C SER A 245 -36.24 18.96 3.42
N PRO A 246 -35.40 19.69 2.66
CA PRO A 246 -33.95 19.63 2.81
C PRO A 246 -33.46 19.97 4.22
N LYS A 247 -34.17 20.86 4.94
CA LYS A 247 -33.84 21.27 6.32
C LYS A 247 -34.04 20.10 7.30
N GLU A 248 -35.17 19.40 7.22
CA GLU A 248 -35.47 18.23 8.07
C GLU A 248 -34.48 17.08 7.83
N LYS A 249 -34.06 16.86 6.58
CA LYS A 249 -33.05 15.85 6.23
C LYS A 249 -31.68 16.17 6.83
N ASN A 250 -31.27 17.44 6.82
CA ASN A 250 -30.02 17.87 7.43
C ASN A 250 -30.09 17.80 8.96
N THR A 251 -31.21 18.22 9.58
CA THR A 251 -31.41 18.08 11.03
C THR A 251 -31.34 16.62 11.47
N LEU A 252 -31.95 15.69 10.72
CA LEU A 252 -31.81 14.26 11.00
C LEU A 252 -30.37 13.77 10.81
N PHE A 253 -29.66 14.22 9.77
CA PHE A 253 -28.27 13.83 9.55
C PHE A 253 -27.35 14.32 10.67
N ASP A 254 -27.52 15.56 11.11
CA ASP A 254 -26.77 16.15 12.22
C ASP A 254 -27.11 15.44 13.54
N ALA A 255 -28.37 15.07 13.75
CA ALA A 255 -28.82 14.27 14.88
C ALA A 255 -28.19 12.87 14.89
N LEU A 256 -28.15 12.16 13.75
CA LEU A 256 -27.48 10.85 13.64
C LEU A 256 -25.97 10.95 13.85
N ARG A 257 -25.35 12.06 13.41
CA ARG A 257 -23.92 12.34 13.62
C ARG A 257 -23.61 12.65 15.08
N ALA A 258 -24.45 13.44 15.75
CA ALA A 258 -24.37 13.71 17.18
C ALA A 258 -24.54 12.41 17.98
N MET A 259 -25.49 11.54 17.62
CA MET A 259 -25.68 10.24 18.26
C MET A 259 -24.43 9.34 18.15
N SER A 260 -23.72 9.38 17.01
CA SER A 260 -22.48 8.63 16.80
C SER A 260 -21.30 9.12 17.64
N ASN A 261 -21.34 10.35 18.14
CA ASN A 261 -20.24 10.99 18.90
C ASN A 261 -20.58 11.13 20.40
N ASP A 262 -21.81 11.50 20.74
CA ASP A 262 -22.24 11.97 22.05
C ASP A 262 -23.20 11.00 22.77
N GLY A 263 -23.69 9.95 22.09
CA GLY A 263 -24.47 8.84 22.68
C GLY A 263 -25.90 9.15 23.14
N VAL A 264 -26.30 10.43 23.25
CA VAL A 264 -27.66 10.85 23.65
C VAL A 264 -28.25 11.78 22.59
N LEU A 265 -29.53 11.60 22.28
CA LEU A 265 -30.24 12.40 21.28
C LEU A 265 -31.70 12.62 21.68
N MET A 266 -32.18 13.85 21.53
CA MET A 266 -33.59 14.21 21.75
C MET A 266 -34.24 14.59 20.41
N THR A 267 -35.32 13.91 20.04
CA THR A 267 -36.03 14.14 18.77
C THR A 267 -37.48 14.60 18.97
N PRO A 268 -38.06 15.31 17.98
CA PRO A 268 -39.49 15.64 17.97
C PRO A 268 -40.38 14.40 17.92
N SER A 269 -41.60 14.47 18.50
CA SER A 269 -42.53 13.33 18.48
C SER A 269 -42.91 12.96 17.05
N GLY A 270 -42.68 11.68 16.68
CA GLY A 270 -42.89 11.15 15.33
C GLY A 270 -41.61 10.82 14.54
N MET A 271 -40.42 11.20 15.02
CA MET A 271 -39.13 10.84 14.40
C MET A 271 -38.54 9.58 15.06
N ASP A 272 -38.64 8.45 14.35
CA ASP A 272 -38.13 7.14 14.80
C ASP A 272 -36.64 6.99 14.44
N ILE A 273 -35.80 6.85 15.46
CA ILE A 273 -34.37 6.57 15.33
C ILE A 273 -34.11 5.22 15.97
N SER A 274 -33.65 4.28 15.15
CA SER A 274 -33.29 2.96 15.61
C SER A 274 -31.80 2.73 15.43
N LEU A 275 -31.23 1.97 16.36
CA LEU A 275 -29.89 1.45 16.21
C LEU A 275 -29.98 0.15 15.42
N LEU A 276 -29.33 0.10 14.26
CA LEU A 276 -29.18 -1.17 13.56
C LEU A 276 -28.12 -2.00 14.25
N GLU A 277 -28.58 -2.98 15.01
CA GLU A 277 -27.71 -4.04 15.49
C GLU A 277 -27.25 -4.91 14.31
N SER A 278 -25.96 -5.20 14.25
CA SER A 278 -25.49 -6.22 13.31
C SER A 278 -26.04 -7.57 13.76
N LYS A 279 -26.78 -8.27 12.89
CA LYS A 279 -27.25 -9.65 13.14
C LYS A 279 -26.12 -10.66 13.37
N LEU A 280 -24.86 -10.26 13.16
CA LEU A 280 -23.66 -11.03 13.49
C LEU A 280 -23.28 -10.95 14.98
N ALA A 281 -23.81 -9.97 15.74
CA ALA A 281 -23.53 -9.86 17.17
C ALA A 281 -24.25 -10.93 18.02
N SER A 282 -25.36 -11.48 17.50
CA SER A 282 -26.22 -12.44 18.21
C SER A 282 -25.86 -13.92 17.99
N ALA A 283 -24.89 -14.23 17.13
CA ALA A 283 -24.34 -15.57 16.99
C ALA A 283 -22.94 -15.57 17.60
N GLY A 284 -22.79 -16.12 18.80
CA GLY A 284 -21.56 -16.02 19.60
C GLY A 284 -20.29 -16.30 18.79
N GLY A 285 -19.39 -15.31 18.75
CA GLY A 285 -18.03 -15.47 18.26
C GLY A 285 -17.44 -14.19 17.65
N ILE A 286 -16.82 -13.35 18.48
CA ILE A 286 -15.85 -12.31 18.08
C ILE A 286 -14.56 -12.95 17.48
N SER A 287 -14.56 -14.25 17.17
CA SER A 287 -13.34 -15.06 17.16
C SER A 287 -12.71 -15.30 15.79
N SER A 288 -13.38 -15.10 14.65
CA SER A 288 -12.83 -15.55 13.35
C SER A 288 -11.49 -14.89 12.95
N GLU A 289 -11.31 -13.58 13.16
CA GLU A 289 -10.06 -12.90 12.77
C GLU A 289 -8.98 -13.06 13.82
N ARG A 290 -9.39 -13.14 15.09
CA ARG A 290 -8.46 -13.47 16.18
C ARG A 290 -7.91 -14.88 15.99
N GLU A 291 -8.78 -15.86 15.73
CA GLU A 291 -8.42 -17.24 15.44
C GLU A 291 -7.55 -17.32 14.19
N LEU A 292 -7.85 -16.54 13.15
CA LEU A 292 -6.97 -16.43 11.98
C LEU A 292 -5.58 -15.91 12.37
N ALA A 293 -5.50 -14.80 13.11
CA ALA A 293 -4.22 -14.22 13.52
C ALA A 293 -3.43 -15.18 14.43
N GLU A 294 -4.11 -15.86 15.35
CA GLU A 294 -3.51 -16.87 16.22
C GLU A 294 -3.04 -18.10 15.44
N TYR A 295 -3.82 -18.55 14.45
CA TYR A 295 -3.45 -19.65 13.54
C TYR A 295 -2.24 -19.29 12.67
N MET A 296 -2.18 -18.06 12.14
CA MET A 296 -1.00 -17.57 11.41
C MET A 296 0.24 -17.49 12.31
N ASP A 297 0.10 -17.03 13.55
CA ASP A 297 1.21 -17.01 14.51
C ASP A 297 1.67 -18.42 14.89
N ASP A 298 0.75 -19.38 15.01
CA ASP A 298 1.08 -20.77 15.28
C ASP A 298 1.81 -21.41 14.09
N TRP A 299 1.38 -21.14 12.86
CA TRP A 299 2.11 -21.57 11.65
C TRP A 299 3.54 -20.98 11.60
N ILE A 300 3.69 -19.69 11.91
CA ILE A 300 5.03 -19.07 11.97
C ILE A 300 5.91 -19.75 13.05
N ALA A 301 5.34 -20.12 14.19
CA ALA A 301 6.07 -20.82 15.26
C ALA A 301 6.48 -22.24 14.82
N GLU A 302 5.59 -22.96 14.15
CA GLU A 302 5.85 -24.29 13.63
C GLU A 302 7.02 -24.29 12.64
N VAL A 303 7.00 -23.36 11.67
CA VAL A 303 8.07 -23.23 10.65
C VAL A 303 9.42 -22.88 11.27
N TRP A 304 9.44 -21.96 12.25
CA TRP A 304 10.70 -21.44 12.79
C TRP A 304 11.28 -22.28 13.92
N THR A 305 10.45 -22.67 14.88
CA THR A 305 10.88 -23.33 16.12
C THR A 305 10.37 -24.77 16.24
N GLY A 306 9.55 -25.26 15.30
CA GLY A 306 8.94 -26.59 15.39
C GLY A 306 7.88 -26.67 16.49
N GLU A 307 7.34 -25.54 16.94
CA GLU A 307 6.30 -25.51 17.96
C GLU A 307 4.96 -25.97 17.36
N VAL A 308 4.41 -27.08 17.87
CA VAL A 308 3.07 -27.56 17.50
C VAL A 308 2.01 -26.50 17.85
N PRO A 309 1.02 -26.23 16.97
CA PRO A 309 -0.07 -25.28 17.20
C PRO A 309 -0.81 -25.48 18.52
N ARG A 310 -1.47 -24.43 19.02
CA ARG A 310 -2.18 -24.44 20.30
C ARG A 310 -3.37 -25.40 20.27
N GLY A 311 -3.19 -26.63 20.74
CA GLY A 311 -4.27 -27.58 21.04
C GLY A 311 -4.95 -27.30 22.40
N LYS A 312 -6.27 -27.54 22.49
CA LYS A 312 -7.02 -27.45 23.76
C LYS A 312 -6.47 -28.44 24.80
N SER A 313 -6.29 -27.94 26.01
CA SER A 313 -5.49 -28.53 27.09
C SER A 313 -6.02 -29.85 27.68
N GLY A 314 -5.08 -30.74 27.99
CA GLY A 314 -5.21 -31.79 29.01
C GLY A 314 -4.05 -32.78 28.92
N GLY A 315 -3.46 -33.22 30.05
CA GLY A 315 -2.54 -34.36 30.24
C GLY A 315 -1.21 -34.43 29.44
N ALA A 316 -1.21 -33.99 28.19
CA ALA A 316 -0.15 -34.11 27.19
C ALA A 316 0.86 -32.94 27.19
N VAL A 317 0.80 -32.02 28.16
CA VAL A 317 1.67 -30.83 28.21
C VAL A 317 3.14 -31.20 28.41
N ALA A 318 3.43 -32.22 29.23
CA ALA A 318 4.81 -32.69 29.45
C ALA A 318 5.38 -33.41 28.22
N ALA A 319 4.58 -34.29 27.58
CA ALA A 319 4.99 -34.96 26.35
C ALA A 319 5.21 -33.96 25.20
N ALA A 320 4.30 -33.00 25.03
CA ALA A 320 4.43 -31.93 24.05
C ALA A 320 5.63 -31.01 24.35
N SER A 321 5.97 -30.78 25.62
CA SER A 321 7.17 -30.02 25.99
C SER A 321 8.46 -30.74 25.60
N ASN A 322 8.54 -32.05 25.87
CA ASN A 322 9.71 -32.86 25.52
C ASN A 322 9.89 -32.97 24.01
N GLU A 323 8.80 -33.12 23.25
CA GLU A 323 8.83 -33.13 21.79
C GLU A 323 9.25 -31.77 21.21
N ARG A 324 8.72 -30.66 21.74
CA ARG A 324 9.16 -29.31 21.34
C ARG A 324 10.64 -29.09 21.62
N GLU A 325 11.12 -29.55 22.77
CA GLU A 325 12.54 -29.46 23.11
C GLU A 325 13.41 -30.31 22.16
N SER A 326 13.00 -31.54 21.85
CA SER A 326 13.74 -32.43 20.96
C SER A 326 13.79 -31.90 19.53
N VAL A 327 12.68 -31.38 19.00
CA VAL A 327 12.61 -30.76 17.67
C VAL A 327 13.49 -29.51 17.63
N ARG A 328 13.39 -28.63 18.63
CA ARG A 328 14.24 -27.42 18.73
C ARG A 328 15.71 -27.78 18.81
N LEU A 329 16.08 -28.81 19.58
CA LEU A 329 17.45 -29.32 19.66
C LEU A 329 17.93 -29.85 18.31
N GLY A 330 17.08 -30.59 17.60
CA GLY A 330 17.35 -31.09 16.25
C GLY A 330 17.60 -29.96 15.24
N LEU A 331 16.74 -28.94 15.23
CA LEU A 331 16.91 -27.74 14.40
C LEU A 331 18.20 -26.99 14.74
N THR A 332 18.49 -26.82 16.03
CA THR A 332 19.69 -26.14 16.52
C THR A 332 20.95 -26.90 16.10
N LYS A 333 20.93 -28.23 16.18
CA LYS A 333 22.03 -29.08 15.74
C LYS A 333 22.23 -29.00 14.22
N GLY A 334 21.15 -29.07 13.43
CA GLY A 334 21.23 -28.91 11.98
C GLY A 334 21.82 -27.57 11.56
N ASP A 335 21.40 -26.46 12.19
CA ASP A 335 21.97 -25.13 11.96
C ASP A 335 23.47 -25.08 12.33
N SER A 336 23.86 -25.72 13.44
CA SER A 336 25.26 -25.80 13.88
C SER A 336 26.14 -26.56 12.92
N ASP A 337 25.69 -27.72 12.45
CA ASP A 337 26.46 -28.58 11.56
C ASP A 337 26.72 -27.85 10.23
N LEU A 338 25.70 -27.19 9.67
CA LEU A 338 25.82 -26.40 8.44
C LEU A 338 26.75 -25.17 8.60
N LEU A 339 26.69 -24.47 9.73
CA LEU A 339 27.63 -23.38 10.04
C LEU A 339 29.06 -23.91 10.15
N SER A 340 29.24 -25.02 10.86
CA SER A 340 30.54 -25.65 11.11
C SER A 340 31.20 -26.06 9.79
N GLU A 341 30.44 -26.65 8.87
CA GLU A 341 30.89 -26.98 7.52
C GLU A 341 31.33 -25.74 6.73
N THR A 342 30.49 -24.70 6.72
CA THR A 342 30.78 -23.43 6.02
C THR A 342 32.04 -22.78 6.58
N LEU A 343 32.17 -22.70 7.90
CA LEU A 343 33.29 -22.06 8.59
C LEU A 343 34.57 -22.87 8.45
N LYS A 344 34.50 -24.20 8.49
CA LYS A 344 35.65 -25.07 8.22
C LYS A 344 36.23 -24.75 6.84
N ALA A 345 35.41 -24.88 5.80
CA ALA A 345 35.85 -24.77 4.40
C ALA A 345 36.30 -23.35 4.01
N GLN A 346 35.67 -22.30 4.56
CA GLN A 346 35.86 -20.93 4.08
C GLN A 346 36.50 -19.98 5.10
N LEU A 347 36.78 -20.41 6.33
CA LEU A 347 37.45 -19.58 7.33
C LEU A 347 38.62 -20.30 7.98
N LEU A 348 38.40 -21.49 8.55
CA LEU A 348 39.47 -22.22 9.26
C LEU A 348 40.53 -22.71 8.27
N ASP A 349 40.13 -23.31 7.14
CA ASP A 349 41.07 -23.76 6.11
C ASP A 349 41.91 -22.60 5.53
N ASP A 350 41.37 -21.38 5.51
CA ASP A 350 42.11 -20.17 5.11
C ASP A 350 43.13 -19.74 6.18
N ILE A 351 42.70 -19.71 7.45
CA ILE A 351 43.59 -19.39 8.57
C ILE A 351 44.73 -20.42 8.65
N CYS A 352 44.41 -21.70 8.55
CA CYS A 352 45.41 -22.77 8.58
C CYS A 352 46.36 -22.68 7.38
N PHE A 353 45.84 -22.42 6.18
CA PHE A 353 46.66 -22.26 4.97
C PHE A 353 47.66 -21.11 5.08
N TYR A 354 47.23 -19.93 5.51
CA TYR A 354 48.13 -18.77 5.59
C TYR A 354 49.20 -18.89 6.69
N ASN A 355 48.92 -19.65 7.75
CA ASN A 355 49.80 -19.78 8.91
C ASN A 355 50.55 -21.12 8.98
N GLY A 356 50.33 -22.03 8.02
CA GLY A 356 50.96 -23.36 8.01
C GLY A 356 50.53 -24.27 9.16
N LEU A 357 49.29 -24.08 9.64
CA LEU A 357 48.70 -24.87 10.74
C LEU A 357 48.00 -26.11 10.20
N GLU A 358 47.89 -27.14 11.02
CA GLU A 358 47.12 -28.34 10.68
C GLU A 358 45.61 -28.02 10.51
N PRO A 359 44.88 -28.74 9.62
CA PRO A 359 43.45 -28.54 9.42
C PRO A 359 42.64 -28.75 10.71
N CYS A 360 41.76 -27.79 10.99
CA CYS A 360 40.94 -27.75 12.18
C CYS A 360 39.45 -27.67 11.83
N GLN A 361 38.59 -28.09 12.76
CA GLN A 361 37.15 -27.93 12.68
C GLN A 361 36.62 -27.23 13.93
N VAL A 362 35.57 -26.43 13.78
CA VAL A 362 34.86 -25.80 14.89
C VAL A 362 33.46 -26.41 14.98
N TYR A 363 33.00 -26.72 16.19
CA TYR A 363 31.63 -27.17 16.43
C TYR A 363 31.14 -26.65 17.77
N ARG A 364 29.81 -26.58 17.93
CA ARG A 364 29.18 -26.22 19.21
C ARG A 364 28.82 -27.48 19.99
N ASN A 365 29.05 -27.43 21.30
CA ASN A 365 28.74 -28.50 22.25
C ASN A 365 27.23 -28.48 22.60
N ILE A 366 26.41 -28.85 21.63
CA ILE A 366 24.96 -28.90 21.78
C ILE A 366 24.60 -30.18 22.56
N ARG A 367 24.19 -30.00 23.81
CA ARG A 367 23.68 -31.06 24.68
C ARG A 367 22.24 -30.74 25.10
N ALA A 368 21.42 -31.78 25.21
CA ALA A 368 20.14 -31.66 25.90
C ALA A 368 20.40 -31.22 27.36
N ALA A 369 19.47 -30.46 27.94
CA ALA A 369 19.54 -30.18 29.37
C ALA A 369 19.57 -31.52 30.13
N ALA A 370 20.50 -31.67 31.08
CA ALA A 370 20.56 -32.89 31.87
C ALA A 370 19.25 -33.03 32.66
N ASP A 371 18.52 -34.13 32.46
CA ASP A 371 17.35 -34.45 33.28
C ASP A 371 17.83 -34.93 34.65
N LEU A 372 18.13 -33.96 35.52
CA LEU A 372 18.61 -34.19 36.88
C LEU A 372 17.64 -35.06 37.70
N LYS A 373 16.34 -35.09 37.34
CA LYS A 373 15.34 -35.90 38.02
C LYS A 373 15.42 -37.37 37.60
N SER A 374 15.44 -37.65 36.30
CA SER A 374 15.64 -39.04 35.81
C SER A 374 17.01 -39.60 36.22
N GLN A 375 18.03 -38.74 36.30
CA GLN A 375 19.35 -39.11 36.82
C GLN A 375 19.32 -39.43 38.32
N SER A 376 18.62 -38.62 39.12
CA SER A 376 18.40 -38.88 40.55
C SER A 376 17.58 -40.16 40.79
N GLU A 377 16.57 -40.42 39.98
CA GLU A 377 15.77 -41.66 40.02
C GLU A 377 16.58 -42.88 39.60
N THR A 378 17.46 -42.75 38.60
CA THR A 378 18.40 -43.82 38.22
C THR A 378 19.38 -44.11 39.34
N ASP A 379 19.95 -43.08 39.97
CA ASP A 379 20.85 -43.25 41.12
C ASP A 379 20.14 -43.88 42.32
N LYS A 380 18.86 -43.54 42.54
CA LYS A 380 18.01 -44.18 43.55
C LYS A 380 17.80 -45.66 43.23
N ASN A 381 17.47 -46.00 41.99
CA ASN A 381 17.28 -47.40 41.57
C ASN A 381 18.58 -48.22 41.67
N VAL A 382 19.72 -47.65 41.28
CA VAL A 382 21.04 -48.27 41.41
C VAL A 382 21.42 -48.49 42.88
N SER A 383 21.08 -47.52 43.75
CA SER A 383 21.21 -47.66 45.20
C SER A 383 20.27 -48.73 45.79
N GLU A 384 19.02 -48.81 45.32
CA GLU A 384 18.05 -49.84 45.71
C GLU A 384 18.47 -51.24 45.23
N MET A 385 19.22 -51.35 44.13
CA MET A 385 19.87 -52.58 43.66
C MET A 385 21.10 -52.98 44.49
N GLY A 386 21.49 -52.19 45.49
CA GLY A 386 22.57 -52.49 46.42
C GLY A 386 23.96 -51.96 46.04
N PHE A 387 24.05 -51.05 45.05
CA PHE A 387 25.30 -50.40 44.67
C PHE A 387 25.43 -49.02 45.34
N GLU A 388 26.55 -48.74 45.99
CA GLU A 388 26.83 -47.43 46.58
C GLU A 388 27.62 -46.54 45.59
N PRO A 389 27.22 -45.28 45.36
CA PRO A 389 28.00 -44.35 44.55
C PRO A 389 29.38 -44.08 45.16
N SER A 390 30.44 -44.15 44.35
CA SER A 390 31.79 -43.80 44.79
C SER A 390 31.96 -42.27 44.91
N GLU A 391 32.92 -41.83 45.72
CA GLU A 391 33.19 -40.40 45.91
C GLU A 391 33.61 -39.71 44.60
N ALA A 392 34.39 -40.40 43.75
CA ALA A 392 34.76 -39.95 42.42
C ALA A 392 33.53 -39.80 41.49
N TYR A 393 32.57 -40.74 41.55
CA TYR A 393 31.33 -40.66 40.77
C TYR A 393 30.45 -39.49 41.20
N VAL A 394 30.35 -39.22 42.51
CA VAL A 394 29.57 -38.08 43.02
C VAL A 394 30.21 -36.75 42.63
N GLN A 395 31.54 -36.64 42.69
CA GLN A 395 32.27 -35.42 42.29
C GLN A 395 32.22 -35.16 40.78
N GLU A 396 32.39 -36.19 39.96
CA GLU A 396 32.31 -36.06 38.49
C GLU A 396 30.90 -35.67 38.03
N ARG A 397 29.86 -36.18 38.70
CA ARG A 397 28.47 -36.02 38.28
C ARG A 397 27.74 -34.82 38.91
N TYR A 398 28.03 -34.49 40.16
CA TYR A 398 27.36 -33.42 40.92
C TYR A 398 28.27 -32.25 41.31
N GLY A 399 29.55 -32.29 40.92
CA GLY A 399 30.55 -31.24 41.15
C GLY A 399 31.18 -31.25 42.55
N GLU A 400 32.07 -30.29 42.80
CA GLU A 400 32.70 -30.08 44.11
C GLU A 400 31.73 -29.39 45.08
N GLY A 401 31.54 -29.96 46.27
CA GLY A 401 30.66 -29.41 47.31
C GLY A 401 29.91 -30.42 48.17
N TRP A 402 29.98 -31.71 47.83
CA TRP A 402 29.32 -32.80 48.57
C TRP A 402 30.30 -33.50 49.52
N THR A 403 29.97 -33.53 50.81
CA THR A 403 30.72 -34.28 51.82
C THR A 403 29.84 -35.41 52.38
N LYS A 404 30.44 -36.58 52.62
CA LYS A 404 29.71 -37.74 53.15
C LYS A 404 29.20 -37.44 54.57
N LYS A 405 27.88 -37.52 54.79
CA LYS A 405 27.30 -37.39 56.13
C LYS A 405 27.83 -38.50 57.04
N PRO A 406 28.33 -38.19 58.26
CA PRO A 406 28.61 -39.21 59.26
C PRO A 406 27.31 -39.92 59.65
N THR A 407 27.35 -41.25 59.73
CA THR A 407 26.20 -42.09 60.12
C THR A 407 25.68 -41.68 61.51
N PRO A 408 24.41 -41.24 61.67
CA PRO A 408 23.89 -40.88 62.98
C PRO A 408 23.48 -42.12 63.77
N ALA A 409 23.96 -42.22 65.02
CA ALA A 409 23.44 -43.15 66.02
C ALA A 409 22.03 -42.71 66.48
N PRO A 410 21.16 -43.65 66.90
CA PRO A 410 19.75 -43.35 67.15
C PRO A 410 19.54 -42.71 68.53
N GLY A 411 18.71 -41.66 68.60
CA GLY A 411 18.09 -41.29 69.87
C GLY A 411 17.51 -39.87 69.99
N ALA A 412 16.24 -39.88 70.42
CA ALA A 412 15.60 -38.96 71.38
C ALA A 412 14.79 -37.75 70.87
N SER A 413 13.71 -37.53 71.61
CA SER A 413 12.43 -36.92 71.29
C SER A 413 12.10 -35.71 72.16
N GLY A 414 11.44 -34.70 71.56
CA GLY A 414 10.50 -33.75 72.17
C GLY A 414 11.07 -32.44 72.77
N PRO A 415 10.24 -31.43 73.12
CA PRO A 415 8.80 -31.26 72.87
C PRO A 415 8.39 -29.87 72.28
N THR A 416 7.10 -29.78 71.97
CA THR A 416 6.25 -28.69 71.47
C THR A 416 6.19 -27.40 72.30
N SER A 417 6.14 -26.24 71.65
CA SER A 417 5.11 -25.17 71.85
C SER A 417 5.36 -23.98 70.91
N GLY A 418 4.30 -23.31 70.43
CA GLY A 418 4.43 -22.06 69.68
C GLY A 418 3.34 -21.83 68.62
N THR A 419 2.14 -21.50 69.07
CA THR A 419 1.00 -21.07 68.24
C THR A 419 1.34 -19.84 67.40
N ARG A 420 1.20 -19.93 66.06
CA ARG A 420 1.29 -18.76 65.14
C ARG A 420 -0.04 -17.99 65.15
N PRO A 421 -0.03 -16.66 65.29
CA PRO A 421 -1.18 -15.84 64.93
C PRO A 421 -1.34 -15.84 63.39
N ALA A 422 -2.58 -15.95 62.92
CA ALA A 422 -2.92 -15.84 61.51
C ALA A 422 -2.66 -14.41 61.02
N VAL A 423 -1.79 -14.27 60.02
CA VAL A 423 -1.62 -13.03 59.24
C VAL A 423 -2.54 -13.15 58.04
N ALA A 424 -3.59 -12.32 58.02
CA ALA A 424 -4.43 -12.10 56.86
C ALA A 424 -3.66 -11.27 55.81
N PRO A 425 -3.84 -11.53 54.50
CA PRO A 425 -3.16 -10.80 53.44
C PRO A 425 -3.71 -9.37 53.32
N ALA A 426 -2.80 -8.40 53.26
CA ALA A 426 -3.10 -7.01 52.95
C ALA A 426 -3.61 -6.90 51.51
N ALA A 427 -4.86 -6.47 51.35
CA ALA A 427 -5.42 -6.02 50.09
C ALA A 427 -5.13 -4.53 49.92
N PHE A 428 -4.46 -4.17 48.82
CA PHE A 428 -4.40 -2.80 48.33
C PHE A 428 -5.80 -2.40 47.83
N ALA A 429 -6.42 -1.43 48.49
CA ALA A 429 -7.62 -0.75 48.02
C ALA A 429 -7.25 0.68 47.61
N GLU A 430 -7.65 1.07 46.40
CA GLU A 430 -7.48 2.40 45.82
C GLU A 430 -8.31 3.47 46.56
N PRO A 431 -7.90 4.75 46.54
CA PRO A 431 -8.59 5.84 47.25
C PRO A 431 -9.88 6.27 46.54
N GLY A 432 -10.97 6.44 47.32
CA GLY A 432 -12.29 6.86 46.84
C GLY A 432 -12.53 8.37 46.83
N ASP A 433 -13.10 8.87 45.74
CA ASP A 433 -14.38 9.59 45.58
C ASP A 433 -14.92 10.56 46.67
N GLU A 434 -14.09 11.19 47.50
CA GLU A 434 -14.59 12.23 48.44
C GLU A 434 -14.28 13.68 48.01
N ALA A 435 -13.39 13.92 47.04
CA ALA A 435 -13.09 15.28 46.56
C ALA A 435 -13.98 15.75 45.38
N GLN A 436 -14.54 14.82 44.59
CA GLN A 436 -15.41 15.16 43.45
C GLN A 436 -16.85 15.44 43.90
N ASN A 437 -17.33 14.72 44.93
CA ASN A 437 -18.68 14.88 45.47
C ASN A 437 -18.89 16.21 46.23
N ALA A 438 -17.82 16.87 46.68
CA ALA A 438 -17.90 18.19 47.32
C ALA A 438 -17.98 19.35 46.30
N ILE A 439 -17.48 19.12 45.07
CA ILE A 439 -17.52 20.11 43.97
C ILE A 439 -18.89 20.06 43.28
N ASP A 440 -19.43 18.86 43.06
CA ASP A 440 -20.73 18.68 42.42
C ASP A 440 -21.89 19.18 43.31
N ALA A 441 -21.74 19.13 44.64
CA ALA A 441 -22.68 19.71 45.59
C ALA A 441 -22.68 21.26 45.62
N ALA A 442 -21.58 21.92 45.24
CA ALA A 442 -21.48 23.37 45.17
C ALA A 442 -22.07 23.95 43.87
N ILE A 443 -22.04 23.17 42.77
CA ILE A 443 -22.63 23.54 41.48
C ILE A 443 -24.15 23.40 41.51
N ALA A 444 -24.68 22.43 42.25
CA ALA A 444 -26.12 22.23 42.41
C ALA A 444 -26.84 23.28 43.30
N ALA A 445 -26.11 24.24 43.88
CA ALA A 445 -26.63 25.22 44.84
C ALA A 445 -26.87 26.63 44.26
N VAL A 446 -26.72 26.84 42.95
CA VAL A 446 -27.04 28.13 42.30
C VAL A 446 -28.40 28.03 41.59
N PRO A 447 -29.44 28.75 42.04
CA PRO A 447 -30.74 28.76 41.35
C PRO A 447 -30.68 29.55 40.04
N ASP A 448 -31.20 28.95 38.95
CA ASP A 448 -31.25 29.51 37.59
C ASP A 448 -31.97 30.89 37.46
N ALA A 449 -32.69 31.33 38.50
CA ALA A 449 -33.40 32.60 38.51
C ALA A 449 -32.47 33.83 38.61
N GLU A 450 -31.28 33.72 39.20
CA GLU A 450 -30.35 34.87 39.32
C GLU A 450 -29.42 35.02 38.10
N LEU A 451 -29.26 33.98 37.27
CA LEU A 451 -28.47 34.06 36.03
C LEU A 451 -29.30 34.60 34.85
N GLN A 452 -30.63 34.46 34.90
CA GLN A 452 -31.54 35.00 33.89
C GLN A 452 -31.80 36.51 34.06
N ASP A 453 -31.75 37.04 35.29
CA ASP A 453 -31.95 38.49 35.54
C ASP A 453 -30.73 39.36 35.13
N ALA A 454 -29.56 38.76 34.90
CA ALA A 454 -28.36 39.49 34.47
C ALA A 454 -28.22 39.67 32.94
N LEU A 455 -29.08 39.04 32.14
CA LEU A 455 -29.02 39.08 30.67
C LEU A 455 -30.26 39.67 29.98
N ALA A 456 -31.26 40.11 30.76
CA ALA A 456 -32.51 40.68 30.24
C ALA A 456 -32.39 42.11 29.66
N GLY A 457 -31.25 42.80 29.82
CA GLY A 457 -31.17 44.25 29.59
C GLY A 457 -30.65 44.75 28.23
N ILE A 458 -30.34 43.88 27.25
CA ILE A 458 -29.58 44.32 26.05
C ILE A 458 -30.33 44.20 24.71
N PHE A 459 -31.41 43.41 24.61
CA PHE A 459 -32.08 43.15 23.32
C PHE A 459 -33.53 43.64 23.20
N GLU A 460 -33.99 44.47 24.13
CA GLU A 460 -35.37 44.97 24.14
C GLU A 460 -35.72 45.97 23.01
N PRO A 461 -34.83 46.84 22.51
CA PRO A 461 -35.18 47.77 21.43
C PRO A 461 -35.30 47.13 20.05
N LEU A 462 -34.64 45.98 19.81
CA LEU A 462 -34.63 45.30 18.52
C LEU A 462 -35.87 44.41 18.33
N LEU A 463 -36.35 43.82 19.44
CA LEU A 463 -37.57 43.00 19.44
C LEU A 463 -38.83 43.87 19.30
N ALA A 464 -38.88 45.04 19.94
CA ALA A 464 -40.00 45.98 19.82
C ALA A 464 -40.17 46.54 18.39
N ALA A 465 -39.09 46.66 17.61
CA ALA A 465 -39.14 47.13 16.21
C ALA A 465 -39.63 46.06 15.22
N ILE A 466 -39.52 44.77 15.57
CA ILE A 466 -39.93 43.65 14.73
C ILE A 466 -41.40 43.28 15.02
N GLU A 467 -41.87 43.41 16.26
CA GLU A 467 -43.26 43.06 16.64
C GLU A 467 -44.31 44.08 16.17
N GLY A 468 -43.91 45.32 15.85
CA GLY A 468 -44.82 46.36 15.33
C GLY A 468 -45.02 46.38 13.81
N ALA A 469 -44.30 45.56 13.05
CA ALA A 469 -44.29 45.59 11.59
C ALA A 469 -45.30 44.59 10.99
N ALA A 470 -46.26 45.09 10.20
CA ALA A 470 -47.31 44.25 9.61
C ALA A 470 -46.84 43.48 8.35
N THR A 471 -45.71 43.87 7.74
CA THR A 471 -45.15 43.19 6.57
C THR A 471 -43.62 43.05 6.67
N TYR A 472 -43.08 42.10 5.91
CA TYR A 472 -41.65 41.82 5.82
C TYR A 472 -40.82 43.03 5.34
N GLU A 473 -41.39 43.86 4.47
CA GLU A 473 -40.73 45.07 3.96
C GLU A 473 -40.65 46.18 5.02
N ASP A 474 -41.63 46.28 5.91
CA ASP A 474 -41.63 47.25 7.02
C ASP A 474 -40.60 46.88 8.11
N ALA A 475 -40.46 45.58 8.40
CA ALA A 475 -39.45 45.08 9.34
C ALA A 475 -38.02 45.28 8.79
N LEU A 476 -37.84 45.20 7.47
CA LEU A 476 -36.56 45.44 6.81
C LEU A 476 -36.18 46.94 6.80
N ALA A 477 -37.16 47.83 6.59
CA ALA A 477 -36.97 49.28 6.62
C ALA A 477 -36.64 49.81 8.03
N ALA A 478 -37.25 49.25 9.07
CA ALA A 478 -36.96 49.60 10.47
C ALA A 478 -35.56 49.14 10.91
N ALA A 479 -35.08 47.98 10.41
CA ALA A 479 -33.73 47.50 10.64
C ALA A 479 -32.67 48.30 9.86
N GLN A 480 -33.01 48.83 8.67
CA GLN A 480 -32.13 49.68 7.87
C GLN A 480 -31.95 51.09 8.44
N ALA A 481 -32.90 51.60 9.23
CA ALA A 481 -32.76 52.88 9.92
C ALA A 481 -31.72 52.87 11.06
N ALA A 482 -31.26 51.69 11.51
CA ALA A 482 -30.33 51.52 12.63
C ALA A 482 -28.83 51.50 12.25
N TYR A 483 -28.47 51.49 10.95
CA TYR A 483 -27.07 51.48 10.49
C TYR A 483 -26.86 52.32 9.20
N PRO A 484 -26.55 53.63 9.31
CA PRO A 484 -26.71 54.59 8.21
C PRO A 484 -25.54 54.79 7.22
N GLU A 485 -24.48 53.98 7.19
CA GLU A 485 -23.32 54.27 6.30
C GLU A 485 -22.82 53.06 5.50
N MET A 486 -23.51 52.74 4.39
CA MET A 486 -22.92 51.93 3.32
C MET A 486 -23.42 52.39 1.94
N ASP A 487 -22.58 53.13 1.22
CA ASP A 487 -22.82 53.71 -0.10
C ASP A 487 -22.43 52.72 -1.22
N VAL A 488 -23.40 52.32 -2.05
CA VAL A 488 -23.24 51.37 -3.17
C VAL A 488 -23.34 52.02 -4.55
N THR A 489 -23.21 53.34 -4.64
CA THR A 489 -23.46 54.09 -5.88
C THR A 489 -22.28 54.10 -6.87
N LYS A 490 -21.29 53.21 -6.75
CA LYS A 490 -20.11 53.13 -7.64
C LYS A 490 -19.96 51.82 -8.43
N LEU A 491 -20.95 50.93 -8.44
CA LEU A 491 -20.88 49.63 -9.15
C LEU A 491 -21.67 49.55 -10.47
N GLN A 492 -22.07 50.68 -11.04
CA GLN A 492 -22.75 50.70 -12.33
C GLN A 492 -22.19 51.82 -13.21
N GLN A 493 -21.25 51.47 -14.09
CA GLN A 493 -21.11 52.03 -15.46
C GLN A 493 -19.89 51.45 -16.21
N GLY A 494 -20.09 50.97 -17.45
CA GLY A 494 -19.03 50.67 -18.42
C GLY A 494 -19.47 49.77 -19.61
N ALA A 495 -19.57 50.36 -20.81
CA ALA A 495 -20.07 49.91 -22.12
C ALA A 495 -19.24 48.83 -22.89
N PRO A 496 -19.49 48.50 -24.19
CA PRO A 496 -20.73 48.25 -24.96
C PRO A 496 -20.85 46.75 -25.37
N ILE A 497 -22.07 46.25 -25.65
CA ILE A 497 -22.37 44.85 -26.00
C ILE A 497 -22.75 44.78 -27.50
N LEU A 498 -22.21 43.84 -28.27
CA LEU A 498 -22.67 43.52 -29.64
C LEU A 498 -24.18 43.22 -29.60
N SER A 499 -24.99 43.93 -30.39
CA SER A 499 -26.44 43.77 -30.32
C SER A 499 -26.88 42.53 -31.11
N PRO A 500 -28.04 41.93 -30.78
CA PRO A 500 -28.64 40.88 -31.60
C PRO A 500 -28.81 41.26 -33.09
N ASP A 501 -28.89 42.55 -33.40
CA ASP A 501 -29.01 43.06 -34.77
C ASP A 501 -27.72 42.86 -35.58
N ASP A 502 -26.55 42.82 -34.93
CA ASP A 502 -25.25 42.59 -35.59
C ASP A 502 -25.08 41.12 -36.04
N VAL A 503 -25.73 40.18 -35.35
CA VAL A 503 -25.72 38.74 -35.69
C VAL A 503 -26.60 38.46 -36.91
N GLU A 504 -27.70 39.19 -37.05
CA GLU A 504 -28.63 39.04 -38.18
C GLU A 504 -27.95 39.32 -39.53
N PHE A 505 -27.02 40.28 -39.59
CA PHE A 505 -26.25 40.58 -40.81
C PHE A 505 -25.24 39.49 -41.21
N ALA A 506 -24.92 38.55 -40.31
CA ALA A 506 -23.94 37.49 -40.54
C ALA A 506 -24.55 36.14 -40.96
N ILE A 507 -25.88 35.99 -40.89
CA ILE A 507 -26.59 34.76 -41.26
C ILE A 507 -26.72 34.66 -42.79
N VAL A 508 -26.32 33.53 -43.36
CA VAL A 508 -26.38 33.24 -44.81
C VAL A 508 -27.41 32.17 -45.15
N ASP A 509 -27.72 31.28 -44.21
CA ASP A 509 -28.72 30.21 -44.40
C ASP A 509 -29.33 29.75 -43.07
N GLU A 510 -30.57 29.25 -43.12
CA GLU A 510 -31.32 28.76 -41.96
C GLU A 510 -32.06 27.46 -42.26
N LEU A 511 -31.79 26.42 -41.46
CA LEU A 511 -32.43 25.12 -41.59
C LEU A 511 -33.23 24.78 -40.32
N TYR A 512 -34.46 24.32 -40.51
CA TYR A 512 -35.36 23.96 -39.42
C TYR A 512 -35.71 22.47 -39.48
N HIS A 513 -35.70 21.81 -38.32
CA HIS A 513 -36.20 20.45 -38.17
C HIS A 513 -37.14 20.36 -36.96
N VAL A 514 -38.34 19.84 -37.20
CA VAL A 514 -39.30 19.49 -36.17
C VAL A 514 -39.39 17.97 -36.13
N PHE A 515 -39.05 17.38 -34.98
CA PHE A 515 -39.03 15.93 -34.84
C PHE A 515 -40.48 15.39 -34.73
N PRO A 516 -40.94 14.53 -35.65
CA PRO A 516 -42.31 14.02 -35.66
C PRO A 516 -42.68 13.33 -34.35
N GLY A 517 -43.84 13.68 -33.77
CA GLY A 517 -44.30 13.09 -32.51
C GLY A 517 -43.64 13.66 -31.24
N THR A 518 -42.81 14.70 -31.36
CA THR A 518 -42.16 15.38 -30.22
C THR A 518 -42.51 16.87 -30.18
N THR A 519 -42.16 17.54 -29.09
CA THR A 519 -42.26 19.01 -28.96
C THR A 519 -40.95 19.74 -29.26
N LEU A 520 -39.94 19.02 -29.77
CA LEU A 520 -38.59 19.54 -30.02
C LEU A 520 -38.48 20.13 -31.44
N THR A 521 -38.08 21.40 -31.48
CA THR A 521 -37.72 22.12 -32.70
C THR A 521 -36.26 22.53 -32.64
N VAL A 522 -35.51 22.25 -33.71
CA VAL A 522 -34.11 22.62 -33.85
C VAL A 522 -33.96 23.57 -35.04
N CYS A 523 -33.22 24.66 -34.82
CA CYS A 523 -32.84 25.65 -35.83
C CYS A 523 -31.31 25.61 -35.99
N CYS A 524 -30.83 25.49 -37.23
CA CYS A 524 -29.43 25.60 -37.58
C CYS A 524 -29.20 26.87 -38.40
N LEU A 525 -28.44 27.82 -37.85
CA LEU A 525 -27.99 29.02 -38.55
C LEU A 525 -26.62 28.73 -39.19
N VAL A 526 -26.44 29.13 -40.45
CA VAL A 526 -25.15 29.12 -41.14
C VAL A 526 -24.67 30.56 -41.27
N LEU A 527 -23.48 30.86 -40.74
CA LEU A 527 -22.89 32.20 -40.75
C LEU A 527 -21.92 32.38 -41.94
N ASN A 528 -21.67 33.64 -42.33
CA ASN A 528 -20.84 34.02 -43.49
C ASN A 528 -19.37 33.57 -43.43
N ASN A 529 -18.92 33.16 -42.24
CA ASN A 529 -17.61 32.58 -41.95
C ASN A 529 -17.60 31.04 -41.96
N GLY A 530 -18.72 30.40 -42.36
CA GLY A 530 -18.86 28.95 -42.51
C GLY A 530 -19.23 28.20 -41.22
N PHE A 531 -19.39 28.89 -40.09
CA PHE A 531 -19.81 28.26 -38.84
C PHE A 531 -21.31 27.95 -38.84
N LYS A 532 -21.68 26.85 -38.17
CA LYS A 532 -23.07 26.42 -37.99
C LYS A 532 -23.44 26.47 -36.51
N VAL A 533 -24.46 27.24 -36.16
CA VAL A 533 -24.96 27.40 -34.79
C VAL A 533 -26.30 26.69 -34.66
N LEU A 534 -26.42 25.81 -33.67
CA LEU A 534 -27.63 25.02 -33.42
C LEU A 534 -28.37 25.54 -32.19
N GLY A 535 -29.54 26.13 -32.41
CA GLY A 535 -30.49 26.48 -31.35
C GLY A 535 -31.59 25.45 -31.24
N LYS A 536 -32.12 25.27 -30.03
CA LYS A 536 -33.19 24.30 -29.77
C LYS A 536 -34.27 24.89 -28.86
N HIS A 537 -35.51 24.46 -29.08
CA HIS A 537 -36.63 24.76 -28.22
C HIS A 537 -37.52 23.52 -28.05
N GLU A 538 -37.96 23.27 -26.82
CA GLU A 538 -38.84 22.17 -26.46
C GLU A 538 -40.02 22.72 -25.67
N ALA A 539 -41.25 22.44 -26.10
CA ALA A 539 -42.43 22.88 -25.36
C ALA A 539 -42.70 21.97 -24.17
N ASN A 540 -42.98 22.56 -23.00
CA ASN A 540 -43.20 21.85 -21.73
C ASN A 540 -44.38 20.86 -21.74
N MET A 541 -45.34 21.00 -22.66
CA MET A 541 -46.48 20.09 -22.81
C MET A 541 -46.86 19.93 -24.29
N PRO A 542 -47.25 18.73 -24.77
CA PRO A 542 -47.65 18.49 -26.15
C PRO A 542 -48.81 19.37 -26.64
N SER A 543 -49.75 19.71 -25.76
CA SER A 543 -50.88 20.60 -26.06
C SER A 543 -50.48 22.06 -26.26
N ALA A 544 -49.29 22.47 -25.79
CA ALA A 544 -48.74 23.81 -25.95
C ALA A 544 -47.76 23.91 -27.14
N PHE A 545 -47.56 22.82 -27.90
CA PHE A 545 -46.64 22.80 -29.02
C PHE A 545 -47.28 23.41 -30.28
N VAL A 546 -46.85 24.62 -30.60
CA VAL A 546 -47.13 25.27 -31.90
C VAL A 546 -45.83 25.29 -32.68
N ALA A 547 -45.77 24.56 -33.80
CA ALA A 547 -44.54 24.36 -34.57
C ALA A 547 -43.87 25.68 -35.02
N GLU A 548 -44.68 26.71 -35.32
CA GLU A 548 -44.20 28.02 -35.73
C GLU A 548 -43.55 28.80 -34.58
N LEU A 549 -44.15 28.74 -33.39
CA LEU A 549 -43.60 29.32 -32.15
C LEU A 549 -42.32 28.60 -31.71
N GLY A 550 -42.28 27.27 -31.88
CA GLY A 550 -41.09 26.45 -31.64
C GLY A 550 -39.92 26.83 -32.55
N ARG A 551 -40.18 27.17 -33.82
CA ARG A 551 -39.14 27.67 -34.74
C ARG A 551 -38.63 29.05 -34.32
N GLN A 552 -39.52 29.95 -33.91
CA GLN A 552 -39.14 31.29 -33.45
C GLN A 552 -38.22 31.23 -32.22
N TYR A 553 -38.58 30.44 -31.21
CA TYR A 553 -37.75 30.30 -30.01
C TYR A 553 -36.44 29.54 -30.25
N ALA A 554 -36.46 28.50 -31.10
CA ALA A 554 -35.23 27.80 -31.50
C ALA A 554 -34.27 28.72 -32.27
N ARG A 555 -34.79 29.60 -33.14
CA ARG A 555 -34.01 30.62 -33.87
C ARG A 555 -33.47 31.68 -32.91
N ALA A 556 -34.30 32.24 -32.03
CA ALA A 556 -33.85 33.22 -31.03
C ALA A 556 -32.76 32.67 -30.11
N ASN A 557 -32.88 31.39 -29.73
CA ASN A 557 -31.82 30.69 -29.00
C ASN A 557 -30.55 30.54 -29.84
N ALA A 558 -30.65 30.20 -31.14
CA ALA A 558 -29.50 30.13 -32.04
C ALA A 558 -28.79 31.49 -32.23
N VAL A 559 -29.54 32.59 -32.37
CA VAL A 559 -28.99 33.96 -32.50
C VAL A 559 -28.25 34.37 -31.23
N GLN A 560 -28.85 34.12 -30.05
CA GLN A 560 -28.19 34.38 -28.76
C GLN A 560 -26.90 33.56 -28.59
N LEU A 561 -26.90 32.31 -29.07
CA LEU A 561 -25.71 31.45 -29.05
C LEU A 561 -24.65 31.88 -30.08
N ALA A 562 -24.99 32.66 -31.10
CA ALA A 562 -24.06 33.13 -32.13
C ALA A 562 -23.23 34.36 -31.70
N ILE A 563 -23.74 35.18 -30.77
CA ILE A 563 -23.10 36.40 -30.27
C ILE A 563 -21.64 36.19 -29.80
N PRO A 564 -21.30 35.13 -29.02
CA PRO A 564 -19.91 34.90 -28.59
C PRO A 564 -18.95 34.50 -29.72
N PHE A 565 -19.47 33.99 -30.84
CA PHE A 565 -18.65 33.53 -31.97
C PHE A 565 -18.29 34.67 -32.94
N MET A 566 -19.08 35.75 -32.96
CA MET A 566 -18.82 36.97 -33.76
C MET A 566 -17.70 37.85 -33.18
N SER A 567 -17.32 37.66 -31.92
CA SER A 567 -16.18 38.30 -31.23
C SER A 567 -14.80 37.98 -31.86
N PHE A 568 -14.78 37.19 -32.92
CA PHE A 568 -13.60 36.63 -33.60
C PHE A 568 -12.67 37.68 -34.23
N LEU A 569 -13.21 38.72 -34.87
CA LEU A 569 -12.42 39.80 -35.48
C LEU A 569 -11.81 40.74 -34.42
N LEU A 570 -12.57 41.04 -33.37
CA LEU A 570 -12.14 41.91 -32.27
C LEU A 570 -10.98 41.28 -31.45
N MET A 571 -11.02 39.96 -31.24
CA MET A 571 -9.97 39.21 -30.53
C MET A 571 -8.66 39.11 -31.34
N GLN A 572 -8.74 39.08 -32.67
CA GLN A 572 -7.57 39.05 -33.56
C GLN A 572 -6.81 40.38 -33.53
N GLU A 573 -7.52 41.51 -33.62
CA GLU A 573 -6.91 42.85 -33.47
C GLU A 573 -6.36 43.09 -32.06
N LEU A 574 -7.03 42.59 -31.02
CA LEU A 574 -6.59 42.74 -29.63
C LEU A 574 -5.31 41.96 -29.29
N TYR A 575 -5.08 40.80 -29.90
CA TYR A 575 -3.86 40.02 -29.67
C TYR A 575 -2.62 40.70 -30.31
N GLU A 576 -2.79 41.28 -31.50
CA GLU A 576 -1.71 41.99 -32.22
C GLU A 576 -1.29 43.30 -31.53
N VAL A 577 -2.21 43.96 -30.80
CA VAL A 577 -1.94 45.21 -30.07
C VAL A 577 -1.34 44.99 -28.67
N VAL A 578 -1.68 43.89 -27.98
CA VAL A 578 -1.35 43.72 -26.55
C VAL A 578 -0.03 42.98 -26.28
N CYS A 579 0.50 42.18 -27.21
CA CYS A 579 1.69 41.35 -26.95
C CYS A 579 2.71 41.29 -28.11
N PRO A 580 3.66 42.25 -28.22
CA PRO A 580 4.87 42.05 -29.01
C PRO A 580 5.95 41.43 -28.12
N GLY A 581 6.02 40.09 -28.07
CA GLY A 581 7.18 39.36 -27.52
C GLY A 581 6.85 38.19 -26.58
N ASP A 582 7.60 37.10 -26.78
CA ASP A 582 7.55 35.84 -26.03
C ASP A 582 7.45 36.04 -24.51
N VAL A 583 6.38 35.49 -23.91
CA VAL A 583 6.26 35.40 -22.44
C VAL A 583 6.26 33.93 -22.03
N THR A 584 7.47 33.41 -21.81
CA THR A 584 7.71 32.32 -20.87
C THR A 584 7.71 32.90 -19.46
N GLN A 585 6.61 32.80 -18.71
CA GLN A 585 6.59 33.05 -17.27
C GLN A 585 5.82 31.96 -16.51
N GLU A 586 6.34 31.67 -15.32
CA GLU A 586 5.95 30.62 -14.40
C GLU A 586 4.45 30.64 -14.03
N VAL A 587 3.91 29.43 -13.91
CA VAL A 587 2.50 29.16 -13.63
C VAL A 587 2.20 29.36 -12.14
N GLN A 588 1.46 30.41 -11.80
CA GLN A 588 0.68 30.47 -10.56
C GLN A 588 -0.83 30.36 -10.85
N HIS A 589 -1.53 29.73 -9.91
CA HIS A 589 -2.85 29.08 -10.01
C HIS A 589 -3.98 29.94 -10.60
N GLY A 590 -4.80 29.30 -11.45
CA GLY A 590 -5.91 29.89 -12.20
C GLY A 590 -7.16 30.26 -11.38
N ALA A 591 -7.96 31.14 -11.98
CA ALA A 591 -9.13 31.78 -11.37
C ALA A 591 -10.27 30.82 -10.98
N VAL A 592 -10.96 31.20 -9.91
CA VAL A 592 -12.04 30.46 -9.22
C VAL A 592 -13.32 30.38 -10.08
N SER A 593 -13.86 29.18 -10.28
CA SER A 593 -15.14 28.98 -10.98
C SER A 593 -16.34 29.45 -10.13
N THR A 594 -17.42 29.88 -10.79
CA THR A 594 -18.65 30.42 -10.16
C THR A 594 -19.24 29.56 -9.03
N PRO A 595 -19.27 28.21 -9.11
CA PRO A 595 -19.74 27.35 -8.00
C PRO A 595 -18.79 27.33 -6.79
N ALA A 596 -17.47 27.45 -7.00
CA ALA A 596 -16.49 27.45 -5.92
C ALA A 596 -16.56 28.73 -5.08
N ARG A 597 -16.98 29.85 -5.70
CA ARG A 597 -17.24 31.13 -5.03
C ARG A 597 -18.50 31.07 -4.15
N THR A 598 -19.53 30.34 -4.57
CA THR A 598 -20.78 30.12 -3.80
C THR A 598 -20.60 29.16 -2.62
N LEU A 599 -19.61 28.26 -2.67
CA LEU A 599 -19.33 27.23 -1.65
C LEU A 599 -18.15 27.57 -0.72
N GLY A 600 -17.51 28.74 -0.88
CA GLY A 600 -16.38 29.17 -0.04
C GLY A 600 -15.16 28.25 -0.13
N VAL A 601 -14.88 27.67 -1.30
CA VAL A 601 -13.78 26.71 -1.49
C VAL A 601 -12.49 27.46 -1.86
N GLU A 602 -11.48 27.38 -0.99
CA GLU A 602 -10.13 27.86 -1.28
C GLU A 602 -9.38 26.87 -2.18
N TRP A 603 -8.75 27.37 -3.25
CA TRP A 603 -7.97 26.55 -4.19
C TRP A 603 -6.48 26.67 -3.88
N GLY A 604 -5.77 25.54 -3.76
CA GLY A 604 -4.31 25.56 -3.65
C GLY A 604 -3.68 24.26 -3.10
N PRO A 605 -2.33 24.19 -3.08
CA PRO A 605 -1.58 23.03 -2.58
C PRO A 605 -1.86 22.71 -1.10
N HIS A 606 -2.20 23.73 -0.30
CA HIS A 606 -2.39 23.62 1.15
C HIS A 606 -3.85 23.74 1.59
N ALA A 607 -4.79 23.90 0.66
CA ALA A 607 -6.21 24.02 0.98
C ALA A 607 -6.79 22.68 1.45
N GLU A 608 -7.72 22.72 2.40
CA GLU A 608 -8.38 21.53 2.93
C GLU A 608 -9.21 20.82 1.83
N ARG A 609 -9.04 19.49 1.69
CA ARG A 609 -9.83 18.69 0.75
C ARG A 609 -11.14 18.26 1.41
N ARG A 610 -12.28 18.56 0.78
CA ARG A 610 -13.61 18.22 1.28
C ARG A 610 -14.27 17.13 0.43
N ARG A 611 -14.93 16.17 1.09
CA ARG A 611 -15.68 15.09 0.42
C ARG A 611 -17.09 15.56 0.08
N THR A 612 -17.60 15.19 -1.10
CA THR A 612 -18.98 15.50 -1.50
C THR A 612 -20.01 14.74 -0.65
N SER A 613 -21.21 15.30 -0.51
CA SER A 613 -22.27 14.72 0.33
C SER A 613 -22.65 13.29 -0.07
N PRO A 614 -23.09 12.43 0.87
CA PRO A 614 -23.49 11.05 0.57
C PRO A 614 -24.57 10.92 -0.51
N GLY A 615 -25.43 11.93 -0.67
CA GLY A 615 -26.45 11.97 -1.72
C GLY A 615 -25.84 11.91 -3.13
N ASN A 616 -24.72 12.60 -3.34
CA ASN A 616 -24.01 12.61 -4.63
C ASN A 616 -23.42 11.24 -4.99
N TRP A 617 -23.02 10.45 -4.00
CA TRP A 617 -22.46 9.10 -4.18
C TRP A 617 -23.52 8.05 -4.50
N ARG A 618 -24.80 8.29 -4.17
CA ARG A 618 -25.92 7.38 -4.48
C ARG A 618 -26.49 7.59 -5.88
N THR A 619 -26.28 8.76 -6.49
CA THR A 619 -26.84 9.10 -7.80
C THR A 619 -26.36 8.16 -8.91
N PRO A 620 -25.06 7.80 -8.99
CA PRO A 620 -24.58 6.83 -9.98
C PRO A 620 -25.21 5.45 -9.83
N ILE A 621 -25.44 4.96 -8.61
CA ILE A 621 -26.12 3.67 -8.38
C ILE A 621 -27.54 3.69 -8.99
N ARG A 622 -28.26 4.79 -8.81
CA ARG A 622 -29.60 4.98 -9.41
C ARG A 622 -29.53 5.02 -10.94
N TRP A 623 -28.57 5.75 -11.50
CA TRP A 623 -28.39 5.81 -12.95
C TRP A 623 -28.02 4.45 -13.55
N ASN A 624 -27.20 3.66 -12.84
CA ASN A 624 -26.85 2.31 -13.26
C ASN A 624 -28.07 1.38 -13.27
N ALA A 625 -28.95 1.50 -12.26
CA ALA A 625 -30.22 0.75 -12.22
C ALA A 625 -31.20 1.19 -13.33
N GLN A 626 -31.09 2.42 -13.83
CA GLN A 626 -31.90 2.95 -14.94
C GLN A 626 -31.30 2.68 -16.32
N HIS A 627 -30.25 1.84 -16.40
CA HIS A 627 -29.51 1.60 -17.62
C HIS A 627 -30.41 1.19 -18.79
N ASP A 628 -31.27 0.18 -18.61
CA ASP A 628 -32.09 -0.37 -19.70
C ASP A 628 -32.98 0.70 -20.34
N SER A 629 -33.62 1.55 -19.51
CA SER A 629 -34.44 2.66 -20.00
C SER A 629 -33.63 3.72 -20.75
N PHE A 630 -32.46 4.09 -20.23
CA PHE A 630 -31.58 5.08 -20.86
C PHE A 630 -30.98 4.55 -22.17
N PHE A 631 -30.63 3.26 -22.21
CA PHE A 631 -30.05 2.62 -23.38
C PHE A 631 -31.07 2.44 -24.50
N ALA A 632 -32.31 2.09 -24.16
CA ALA A 632 -33.41 2.03 -25.14
C ALA A 632 -33.71 3.39 -25.78
N GLU A 633 -33.58 4.49 -25.01
CA GLU A 633 -33.85 5.85 -25.50
C GLU A 633 -32.68 6.44 -26.31
N HIS A 634 -31.44 6.27 -25.85
CA HIS A 634 -30.28 6.98 -26.39
C HIS A 634 -29.27 6.10 -27.13
N GLY A 635 -29.43 4.77 -27.12
CA GLY A 635 -28.54 3.82 -27.81
C GLY A 635 -27.09 3.80 -27.29
N ARG A 636 -26.83 4.32 -26.08
CA ARG A 636 -25.49 4.41 -25.49
C ARG A 636 -25.53 4.31 -23.98
N ARG A 637 -24.39 3.98 -23.36
CA ARG A 637 -24.22 4.08 -21.90
C ARG A 637 -24.23 5.53 -21.45
N ARG A 638 -24.66 5.76 -20.21
CA ARG A 638 -24.67 7.09 -19.60
C ARG A 638 -23.26 7.45 -19.16
N ARG A 639 -22.79 8.62 -19.60
CA ARG A 639 -21.49 9.17 -19.21
C ARG A 639 -21.62 9.96 -17.91
N VAL A 640 -20.74 9.70 -16.95
CA VAL A 640 -20.67 10.37 -15.66
C VAL A 640 -19.35 11.12 -15.56
N PHE A 641 -19.39 12.44 -15.56
CA PHE A 641 -18.20 13.24 -15.30
C PHE A 641 -17.93 13.28 -13.80
N CYS A 642 -16.87 12.60 -13.37
CA CYS A 642 -16.57 12.45 -11.95
C CYS A 642 -15.85 13.68 -11.41
N ALA A 643 -16.33 14.17 -10.26
CA ALA A 643 -15.66 15.19 -9.48
C ALA A 643 -15.24 16.42 -10.30
N SER A 644 -16.21 17.10 -10.92
CA SER A 644 -15.99 18.25 -11.81
C SER A 644 -15.21 19.43 -11.21
N LEU A 645 -15.04 19.46 -9.88
CA LEU A 645 -14.27 20.45 -9.13
C LEU A 645 -13.10 19.82 -8.34
N ALA A 646 -12.67 18.60 -8.67
CA ALA A 646 -11.57 17.94 -7.97
C ALA A 646 -10.70 17.10 -8.91
N ASP A 647 -9.55 16.67 -8.38
CA ASP A 647 -8.65 15.72 -9.04
C ASP A 647 -8.54 14.47 -8.18
N VAL A 648 -9.07 13.34 -8.69
CA VAL A 648 -9.11 12.04 -7.98
C VAL A 648 -7.70 11.52 -7.67
N PHE A 649 -6.70 11.93 -8.45
CA PHE A 649 -5.30 11.52 -8.33
C PHE A 649 -4.43 12.57 -7.62
N ASP A 650 -5.04 13.46 -6.82
CA ASP A 650 -4.33 14.38 -5.94
C ASP A 650 -3.72 13.64 -4.72
N ASN A 651 -2.46 13.94 -4.40
CA ASN A 651 -1.72 13.37 -3.27
C ASN A 651 -2.30 13.76 -1.91
N ALA A 652 -2.96 14.92 -1.82
CA ALA A 652 -3.52 15.43 -0.57
C ALA A 652 -4.91 14.85 -0.24
N VAL A 653 -5.50 14.06 -1.14
CA VAL A 653 -6.79 13.42 -0.91
C VAL A 653 -6.61 12.20 -0.02
N ASN A 654 -7.49 12.04 0.97
CA ASN A 654 -7.51 10.86 1.80
C ASN A 654 -7.64 9.59 0.92
N PRO A 655 -6.69 8.63 0.99
CA PRO A 655 -6.65 7.48 0.11
C PRO A 655 -7.89 6.59 0.21
N TYR A 656 -8.60 6.58 1.35
CA TYR A 656 -9.84 5.83 1.52
C TYR A 656 -10.99 6.37 0.66
N TRP A 657 -11.03 7.67 0.37
CA TRP A 657 -12.07 8.25 -0.50
C TRP A 657 -11.90 7.79 -1.95
N ARG A 658 -10.65 7.56 -2.38
CA ARG A 658 -10.36 6.99 -3.70
C ARG A 658 -10.79 5.53 -3.76
N ALA A 659 -10.50 4.74 -2.74
CA ALA A 659 -10.97 3.35 -2.66
C ALA A 659 -12.51 3.28 -2.78
N ASP A 660 -13.24 4.10 -2.01
CA ASP A 660 -14.70 4.18 -2.08
C ASP A 660 -15.22 4.57 -3.49
N LEU A 661 -14.48 5.43 -4.21
CA LEU A 661 -14.86 5.83 -5.58
C LEU A 661 -14.69 4.68 -6.56
N PHE A 662 -13.61 3.93 -6.47
CA PHE A 662 -13.38 2.77 -7.33
C PHE A 662 -14.36 1.62 -7.00
N ASP A 663 -14.71 1.42 -5.73
CA ASP A 663 -15.84 0.56 -5.33
C ASP A 663 -17.14 0.96 -6.04
N LEU A 664 -17.43 2.26 -6.10
CA LEU A 664 -18.63 2.78 -6.77
C LEU A 664 -18.57 2.60 -8.30
N ILE A 665 -17.40 2.80 -8.92
CA ILE A 665 -17.20 2.60 -10.36
C ILE A 665 -17.45 1.14 -10.73
N GLU A 666 -16.92 0.19 -9.97
CA GLU A 666 -17.09 -1.24 -10.20
C GLU A 666 -18.53 -1.72 -9.94
N GLN A 667 -19.20 -1.14 -8.93
CA GLN A 667 -20.63 -1.40 -8.69
C GLN A 667 -21.55 -0.82 -9.76
N THR A 668 -21.03 0.02 -10.67
CA THR A 668 -21.81 0.67 -11.73
C THR A 668 -21.27 0.38 -13.13
N PRO A 669 -21.23 -0.90 -13.55
CA PRO A 669 -20.60 -1.32 -14.82
C PRO A 669 -21.32 -0.81 -16.07
N ASN A 670 -22.57 -0.35 -15.95
CA ASN A 670 -23.37 0.16 -17.06
C ASN A 670 -23.18 1.67 -17.32
N LEU A 671 -22.32 2.34 -16.55
CA LEU A 671 -21.99 3.76 -16.69
C LEU A 671 -20.57 3.94 -17.20
N ASP A 672 -20.35 4.92 -18.08
CA ASP A 672 -19.00 5.31 -18.50
C ASP A 672 -18.52 6.48 -17.61
N TRP A 673 -17.52 6.24 -16.78
CA TRP A 673 -16.97 7.21 -15.83
C TRP A 673 -15.84 8.02 -16.45
N LEU A 674 -16.06 9.32 -16.64
CA LEU A 674 -15.04 10.23 -17.14
C LEU A 674 -14.25 10.78 -15.95
N LEU A 675 -12.99 10.35 -15.84
CA LEU A 675 -12.03 10.83 -14.84
C LEU A 675 -11.03 11.75 -15.53
N LEU A 676 -10.85 12.97 -15.03
CA LEU A 676 -9.88 13.93 -15.57
C LEU A 676 -8.82 14.24 -14.51
N THR A 677 -7.54 14.23 -14.90
CA THR A 677 -6.45 14.60 -13.99
C THR A 677 -5.34 15.39 -14.65
N LYS A 678 -4.68 16.22 -13.83
CA LYS A 678 -3.46 16.96 -14.16
C LYS A 678 -2.19 16.23 -13.69
N ARG A 679 -2.33 15.05 -13.08
CA ARG A 679 -1.24 14.26 -12.47
C ARG A 679 -1.23 12.83 -13.02
N ILE A 680 -1.15 12.69 -14.35
CA ILE A 680 -1.25 11.38 -15.01
C ILE A 680 -0.23 10.37 -14.48
N GLY A 681 0.98 10.82 -14.09
CA GLY A 681 1.98 9.95 -13.47
C GLY A 681 1.56 9.28 -12.14
N ASN A 682 0.52 9.80 -11.47
CA ASN A 682 -0.01 9.22 -10.24
C ASN A 682 -1.02 8.10 -10.48
N VAL A 683 -1.55 7.95 -11.70
CA VAL A 683 -2.68 7.06 -11.99
C VAL A 683 -2.34 5.60 -11.64
N LEU A 684 -1.29 5.03 -12.24
CA LEU A 684 -0.89 3.64 -11.98
C LEU A 684 -0.45 3.40 -10.51
N PRO A 685 0.46 4.22 -9.91
CA PRO A 685 0.82 4.05 -8.51
C PRO A 685 -0.36 4.12 -7.55
N MET A 686 -1.34 4.99 -7.82
CA MET A 686 -2.53 5.12 -6.96
C MET A 686 -3.57 4.02 -7.19
N ILE A 687 -3.57 3.37 -8.36
CA ILE A 687 -4.36 2.15 -8.61
C ILE A 687 -3.74 0.99 -7.84
N GLU A 688 -2.41 0.81 -7.89
CA GLU A 688 -1.70 -0.21 -7.11
C GLU A 688 -1.93 -0.02 -5.60
N ASP A 689 -1.80 1.21 -5.12
CA ASP A 689 -2.06 1.61 -3.73
C ASP A 689 -3.50 1.29 -3.29
N MET A 690 -4.47 1.49 -4.20
CA MET A 690 -5.88 1.17 -3.99
C MET A 690 -6.13 -0.34 -4.00
N ALA A 691 -5.58 -1.07 -4.97
CA ALA A 691 -5.68 -2.52 -5.07
C ALA A 691 -5.10 -3.20 -3.82
N ALA A 692 -3.97 -2.69 -3.30
CA ALA A 692 -3.38 -3.11 -2.03
C ALA A 692 -4.32 -2.89 -0.83
N ARG A 693 -5.10 -1.80 -0.81
CA ARG A 693 -6.06 -1.50 0.26
C ARG A 693 -7.34 -2.32 0.18
N ARG A 694 -7.73 -2.75 -1.03
CA ARG A 694 -8.94 -3.52 -1.30
C ARG A 694 -8.69 -5.03 -1.36
N PHE A 695 -7.43 -5.48 -1.31
CA PHE A 695 -7.03 -6.87 -1.49
C PHE A 695 -7.45 -7.44 -2.85
N ASP A 696 -7.45 -6.59 -3.88
CA ASP A 696 -7.70 -6.99 -5.27
C ASP A 696 -6.42 -7.57 -5.86
N LEU A 697 -6.28 -8.89 -5.76
CA LEU A 697 -5.07 -9.63 -6.15
C LEU A 697 -4.83 -9.63 -7.66
N GLU A 698 -5.89 -9.54 -8.47
CA GLU A 698 -5.78 -9.46 -9.93
C GLU A 698 -5.23 -8.10 -10.34
N CYS A 699 -5.79 -7.01 -9.78
CA CYS A 699 -5.32 -5.65 -10.06
C CYS A 699 -3.93 -5.36 -9.47
N LEU A 700 -3.48 -6.09 -8.44
CA LEU A 700 -2.09 -6.02 -7.95
C LEU A 700 -1.08 -6.69 -8.88
N HIS A 701 -1.49 -7.74 -9.60
CA HIS A 701 -0.64 -8.44 -10.57
C HIS A 701 -0.54 -7.66 -11.89
N GLU A 702 -1.67 -7.11 -12.34
CA GLU A 702 -1.75 -6.29 -13.55
C GLU A 702 -2.60 -5.04 -13.26
N PRO A 703 -1.97 -3.93 -12.81
CA PRO A 703 -2.67 -2.69 -12.49
C PRO A 703 -3.43 -2.17 -13.69
N ARG A 704 -4.76 -2.23 -13.62
CA ARG A 704 -5.65 -1.82 -14.69
C ARG A 704 -6.78 -0.95 -14.18
N LEU A 705 -7.20 -0.01 -15.01
CA LEU A 705 -8.43 0.72 -14.79
C LEU A 705 -9.63 -0.17 -15.12
N PRO A 706 -10.76 -0.06 -14.40
CA PRO A 706 -11.99 -0.72 -14.79
C PRO A 706 -12.40 -0.34 -16.22
N ASP A 707 -12.95 -1.29 -16.98
CA ASP A 707 -13.30 -1.11 -18.41
C ASP A 707 -14.29 0.04 -18.65
N ASN A 708 -15.08 0.36 -17.63
CA ASN A 708 -16.08 1.43 -17.66
C ASN A 708 -15.50 2.79 -17.25
N VAL A 709 -14.17 2.93 -17.16
CA VAL A 709 -13.46 4.20 -16.97
C VAL A 709 -12.95 4.77 -18.29
N VAL A 710 -13.25 6.05 -18.49
CA VAL A 710 -12.71 6.91 -19.54
C VAL A 710 -11.71 7.87 -18.89
N LEU A 711 -10.42 7.73 -19.21
CA LEU A 711 -9.36 8.49 -18.55
C LEU A 711 -8.94 9.72 -19.37
N GLY A 712 -8.93 10.87 -18.72
CA GLY A 712 -8.58 12.15 -19.31
C GLY A 712 -7.32 12.76 -18.70
N ALA A 713 -6.50 13.39 -19.55
CA ALA A 713 -5.40 14.25 -19.12
C ALA A 713 -5.71 15.72 -19.39
N THR A 714 -5.43 16.59 -18.42
CA THR A 714 -5.37 18.04 -18.65
C THR A 714 -4.05 18.36 -19.35
N ILE A 715 -4.12 18.94 -20.55
CA ILE A 715 -2.96 19.28 -21.37
C ILE A 715 -3.08 20.73 -21.79
N VAL A 716 -2.38 21.65 -21.13
CA VAL A 716 -2.55 23.10 -21.41
C VAL A 716 -1.53 23.66 -22.38
N ASN A 717 -0.40 22.97 -22.60
CA ASN A 717 0.69 23.40 -23.48
C ASN A 717 1.56 22.22 -23.95
N ARG A 718 2.56 22.51 -24.82
CA ARG A 718 3.48 21.48 -25.36
C ARG A 718 4.28 20.74 -24.29
N ALA A 719 4.69 21.42 -23.22
CA ALA A 719 5.49 20.78 -22.16
C ALA A 719 4.68 19.72 -21.40
N GLU A 720 3.40 20.01 -21.09
CA GLU A 720 2.50 19.02 -20.46
C GLU A 720 2.16 17.88 -21.41
N MET A 721 1.94 18.17 -22.70
CA MET A 721 1.72 17.15 -23.73
C MET A 721 2.89 16.17 -23.80
N LEU A 722 4.13 16.65 -23.88
CA LEU A 722 5.33 15.79 -23.89
C LEU A 722 5.49 15.00 -22.58
N ARG A 723 5.07 15.56 -21.44
CA ARG A 723 5.19 14.94 -20.13
C ARG A 723 4.16 13.82 -19.91
N ASP A 724 2.92 14.01 -20.37
CA ASP A 724 1.78 13.21 -19.92
C ASP A 724 1.04 12.43 -21.01
N ALA A 725 1.20 12.76 -22.30
CA ALA A 725 0.54 12.06 -23.40
C ALA A 725 0.91 10.56 -23.45
N SER A 726 2.20 10.24 -23.35
CA SER A 726 2.69 8.85 -23.35
C SER A 726 2.24 8.09 -22.10
N LYS A 727 2.21 8.75 -20.95
CA LYS A 727 1.74 8.16 -19.69
C LYS A 727 0.24 7.86 -19.72
N LEU A 728 -0.55 8.72 -20.38
CA LEU A 728 -1.98 8.48 -20.56
C LEU A 728 -2.23 7.21 -21.37
N LYS A 729 -1.45 6.99 -22.43
CA LYS A 729 -1.50 5.75 -23.22
C LYS A 729 -1.04 4.54 -22.41
N ALA A 730 0.03 4.68 -21.63
CA ALA A 730 0.55 3.60 -20.77
C ALA A 730 -0.40 3.21 -19.63
N ALA A 731 -1.34 4.08 -19.23
CA ALA A 731 -2.30 3.80 -18.17
C ALA A 731 -3.36 2.74 -18.54
N GLY A 732 -3.42 2.30 -19.80
CA GLY A 732 -4.25 1.15 -20.22
C GLY A 732 -5.77 1.37 -20.14
N ALA A 733 -6.25 2.62 -20.11
CA ALA A 733 -7.68 2.90 -20.13
C ALA A 733 -8.29 2.54 -21.50
N ARG A 734 -9.49 1.95 -21.50
CA ARG A 734 -10.21 1.57 -22.73
C ARG A 734 -10.49 2.75 -23.66
N VAL A 735 -10.74 3.92 -23.07
CA VAL A 735 -10.97 5.18 -23.79
C VAL A 735 -10.21 6.28 -23.08
N THR A 736 -9.48 7.08 -23.86
CA THR A 736 -8.63 8.18 -23.41
C THR A 736 -9.09 9.51 -24.00
N PHE A 737 -8.91 10.61 -23.27
CA PHE A 737 -9.18 11.95 -23.81
C PHE A 737 -8.21 13.02 -23.33
N TRP A 738 -8.11 14.11 -24.09
CA TRP A 738 -7.45 15.32 -23.62
C TRP A 738 -8.46 16.42 -23.32
N SER A 739 -8.24 17.09 -22.19
CA SER A 739 -8.85 18.37 -21.87
C SER A 739 -7.80 19.45 -22.04
N VAL A 740 -7.80 20.10 -23.20
CA VAL A 740 -6.97 21.25 -23.52
C VAL A 740 -7.70 22.52 -23.11
N GLU A 741 -8.04 22.56 -21.82
CA GLU A 741 -8.88 23.58 -21.19
C GLU A 741 -8.31 23.96 -19.81
N PRO A 742 -7.69 25.14 -19.69
CA PRO A 742 -7.44 26.11 -20.76
C PRO A 742 -6.30 25.72 -21.70
N MET A 743 -6.38 26.09 -22.98
CA MET A 743 -5.22 26.06 -23.87
C MET A 743 -4.35 27.30 -23.64
N LEU A 744 -3.16 27.10 -23.09
CA LEU A 744 -2.22 28.15 -22.72
C LEU A 744 -1.05 28.29 -23.70
N GLY A 745 -0.91 27.38 -24.66
CA GLY A 745 0.10 27.47 -25.70
C GLY A 745 -0.09 26.47 -26.83
N LYS A 746 0.57 26.73 -27.96
CA LYS A 746 0.59 25.83 -29.12
C LYS A 746 1.17 24.47 -28.73
N LEU A 747 0.49 23.37 -29.09
CA LEU A 747 0.99 22.02 -28.85
C LEU A 747 2.08 21.60 -29.85
N GLY A 748 2.16 22.26 -31.00
CA GLY A 748 3.07 21.92 -32.11
C GLY A 748 2.60 20.68 -32.86
N ASP A 749 3.52 19.99 -33.54
CA ASP A 749 3.22 18.73 -34.21
C ASP A 749 3.11 17.60 -33.18
N ILE A 750 2.04 16.82 -33.31
CA ILE A 750 1.64 15.76 -32.39
C ILE A 750 1.70 14.42 -33.13
N PRO A 751 2.55 13.48 -32.70
CA PRO A 751 2.58 12.15 -33.28
C PRO A 751 1.20 11.46 -33.15
N PRO A 752 0.69 10.81 -34.21
CA PRO A 752 -0.62 10.16 -34.19
C PRO A 752 -0.79 9.14 -33.06
N GLU A 753 0.27 8.43 -32.67
CA GLU A 753 0.30 7.45 -31.59
C GLU A 753 0.05 8.06 -30.20
N LEU A 754 0.29 9.36 -30.03
CA LEU A 754 0.05 10.08 -28.78
C LEU A 754 -1.35 10.68 -28.69
N LEU A 755 -2.06 10.82 -29.83
CA LEU A 755 -3.40 11.40 -29.83
C LEU A 755 -4.39 10.50 -29.07
N PRO A 756 -5.26 11.08 -28.22
CA PRO A 756 -6.27 10.34 -27.48
C PRO A 756 -7.48 10.00 -28.36
N ASP A 757 -8.47 9.30 -27.81
CA ASP A 757 -9.69 8.93 -28.53
C ASP A 757 -10.64 10.11 -28.77
N TRP A 758 -10.55 11.19 -27.99
CA TRP A 758 -11.13 12.50 -28.32
C TRP A 758 -10.41 13.66 -27.62
N VAL A 759 -10.58 14.87 -28.16
CA VAL A 759 -9.98 16.09 -27.64
C VAL A 759 -11.05 17.14 -27.37
N ILE A 760 -10.98 17.76 -26.20
CA ILE A 760 -11.78 18.92 -25.83
C ILE A 760 -10.84 20.11 -25.71
N CYS A 761 -11.17 21.27 -26.30
CA CYS A 761 -10.32 22.45 -26.33
C CYS A 761 -11.11 23.73 -26.03
N GLY A 762 -10.53 24.62 -25.24
CA GLY A 762 -11.14 25.90 -24.88
C GLY A 762 -10.23 26.80 -24.05
N GLY A 763 -10.59 28.09 -23.98
CA GLY A 763 -9.86 29.12 -23.24
C GLY A 763 -10.32 29.30 -21.78
N GLU A 764 -9.61 30.14 -21.04
CA GLU A 764 -9.85 30.40 -19.61
C GLU A 764 -11.16 31.16 -19.34
N SER A 765 -11.83 30.82 -18.23
CA SER A 765 -12.96 31.58 -17.70
C SER A 765 -12.53 32.49 -16.54
N GLY A 766 -13.23 33.59 -16.31
CA GLY A 766 -13.01 34.53 -15.20
C GLY A 766 -12.44 35.89 -15.63
N HIS A 767 -12.51 36.87 -14.72
CA HIS A 767 -12.18 38.28 -14.97
C HIS A 767 -10.70 38.57 -15.32
N ALA A 768 -9.84 37.54 -15.19
CA ALA A 768 -8.40 37.58 -15.47
C ALA A 768 -7.96 36.49 -16.47
N ALA A 769 -8.88 35.98 -17.30
CA ALA A 769 -8.58 34.94 -18.27
C ALA A 769 -7.54 35.40 -19.31
N ARG A 770 -6.60 34.51 -19.62
CA ARG A 770 -5.56 34.74 -20.62
C ARG A 770 -6.12 34.54 -22.04
N PRO A 771 -5.71 35.40 -23.00
CA PRO A 771 -6.13 35.25 -24.38
C PRO A 771 -5.53 33.97 -25.00
N MET A 772 -6.37 33.20 -25.70
CA MET A 772 -5.98 31.99 -26.41
C MET A 772 -5.90 32.28 -27.90
N HIS A 773 -4.77 31.98 -28.54
CA HIS A 773 -4.59 32.27 -29.96
C HIS A 773 -5.43 31.33 -30.85
N PRO A 774 -6.22 31.84 -31.82
CA PRO A 774 -7.04 31.03 -32.72
C PRO A 774 -6.29 29.94 -33.50
N ASP A 775 -5.07 30.22 -33.94
CA ASP A 775 -4.29 29.24 -34.71
C ASP A 775 -3.86 28.03 -33.89
N TRP A 776 -3.78 28.13 -32.55
CA TRP A 776 -3.47 26.98 -31.73
C TRP A 776 -4.61 25.96 -31.77
N VAL A 777 -5.85 26.45 -31.69
CA VAL A 777 -7.08 25.66 -31.77
C VAL A 777 -7.24 25.06 -33.16
N ARG A 778 -7.01 25.86 -34.22
CA ARG A 778 -7.06 25.38 -35.62
C ARG A 778 -6.03 24.28 -35.86
N ALA A 779 -4.77 24.49 -35.46
CA ALA A 779 -3.70 23.52 -35.62
C ALA A 779 -4.00 22.20 -34.89
N LEU A 780 -4.61 22.26 -33.70
CA LEU A 780 -5.03 21.06 -32.96
C LEU A 780 -6.20 20.36 -33.65
N ARG A 781 -7.24 21.09 -34.05
CA ARG A 781 -8.40 20.56 -34.79
C ARG A 781 -7.96 19.85 -36.08
N ASP A 782 -7.08 20.47 -36.84
CA ASP A 782 -6.64 19.95 -38.14
C ASP A 782 -5.83 18.67 -37.97
N GLN A 783 -4.96 18.61 -36.95
CA GLN A 783 -4.25 17.38 -36.58
C GLN A 783 -5.20 16.28 -36.09
N CYS A 784 -6.20 16.61 -35.26
CA CYS A 784 -7.23 15.66 -34.86
C CYS A 784 -8.03 15.14 -36.06
N THR A 785 -8.42 16.03 -36.98
CA THR A 785 -9.16 15.68 -38.20
C THR A 785 -8.34 14.76 -39.09
N ALA A 786 -7.05 15.06 -39.29
CA ALA A 786 -6.14 14.23 -40.07
C ALA A 786 -5.95 12.83 -39.47
N ALA A 787 -6.01 12.71 -38.14
CA ALA A 787 -5.91 11.44 -37.41
C ALA A 787 -7.26 10.74 -37.18
N GLY A 788 -8.39 11.31 -37.62
CA GLY A 788 -9.73 10.76 -37.37
C GLY A 788 -10.20 10.85 -35.91
N VAL A 789 -9.60 11.74 -35.11
CA VAL A 789 -9.92 11.95 -33.70
C VAL A 789 -11.01 13.01 -33.54
N PRO A 790 -12.14 12.72 -32.87
CA PRO A 790 -13.17 13.70 -32.55
C PRO A 790 -12.63 14.89 -31.75
N PHE A 791 -12.90 16.09 -32.25
CA PHE A 791 -12.48 17.35 -31.63
C PHE A 791 -13.71 18.18 -31.24
N LEU A 792 -13.79 18.56 -29.96
CA LEU A 792 -14.82 19.43 -29.41
C LEU A 792 -14.20 20.75 -28.97
N PHE A 793 -14.62 21.85 -29.60
CA PHE A 793 -14.29 23.19 -29.15
C PHE A 793 -15.38 23.71 -28.20
N LYS A 794 -15.00 24.10 -26.99
CA LYS A 794 -15.95 24.53 -25.95
C LYS A 794 -16.15 26.04 -25.91
N GLN A 795 -15.07 26.83 -25.85
CA GLN A 795 -15.13 28.29 -25.71
C GLN A 795 -13.78 28.96 -25.99
N TRP A 796 -13.78 30.26 -26.32
CA TRP A 796 -12.57 31.07 -26.50
C TRP A 796 -11.96 31.60 -25.18
N GLY A 797 -12.78 31.73 -24.13
CA GLY A 797 -12.41 32.34 -22.84
C GLY A 797 -13.04 33.73 -22.62
N GLU A 798 -13.03 34.24 -21.38
CA GLU A 798 -13.63 35.55 -21.02
C GLU A 798 -12.63 36.70 -21.19
N CYS A 799 -12.72 37.50 -22.26
CA CYS A 799 -11.87 38.69 -22.41
C CYS A 799 -12.45 39.89 -21.64
N ASN A 800 -11.66 40.47 -20.73
CA ASN A 800 -12.10 41.61 -19.93
C ASN A 800 -12.12 42.89 -20.78
N SER A 801 -13.33 43.37 -21.11
CA SER A 801 -13.61 44.57 -21.91
C SER A 801 -12.94 45.84 -21.36
N ALA A 802 -12.62 45.89 -20.05
CA ALA A 802 -11.94 47.02 -19.43
C ALA A 802 -10.47 47.18 -19.84
N ARG A 803 -9.76 46.07 -20.16
CA ARG A 803 -8.38 46.13 -20.70
C ARG A 803 -8.36 46.57 -22.17
N VAL A 804 -9.44 46.30 -22.89
CA VAL A 804 -9.67 46.76 -24.28
C VAL A 804 -9.88 48.27 -24.33
N ALA A 805 -10.64 48.84 -23.39
CA ALA A 805 -10.89 50.27 -23.32
C ALA A 805 -9.62 51.10 -23.01
N ILE A 806 -8.68 50.57 -22.22
CA ILE A 806 -7.41 51.25 -21.88
C ILE A 806 -6.41 51.21 -23.05
N ALA A 807 -6.44 50.15 -23.87
CA ALA A 807 -5.56 50.02 -25.04
C ALA A 807 -6.04 50.84 -26.26
N ILE A 808 -7.35 51.10 -26.38
CA ILE A 808 -7.92 51.92 -27.47
C ILE A 808 -7.86 53.43 -27.14
N ALA A 809 -7.72 53.80 -25.86
CA ALA A 809 -7.62 55.19 -25.40
C ALA A 809 -6.17 55.70 -25.23
N GLY A 810 -5.16 54.90 -25.57
CA GLY A 810 -3.73 55.23 -25.47
C GLY A 810 -3.10 55.58 -26.81
#